data_AF-A0A7R9FN55-F1
#
_entry.id   AF-A0A7R9FN55-F1
#
_cell.length_a   1.000
_cell.length_b   1.000
_cell.length_c   1.000
_cell.angle_alpha   90.00
_cell.angle_beta   90.00
_cell.angle_gamma   90.00
#
_symmetry.space_group_name_H-M   'P 1'
#
loop_
_entity.id
_entity.type
_entity.pdbx_description
1 polymer ?
#
loop_
_entity_poly.entity_id
_entity_poly.type
_entity_poly.pdbx_seq_one_letter_code
_entity_poly.pdbx_strand_id
1 'polypeptide(L)'
;PSHARQCNTVAWNPTDCNLLAAGLEKYRSDHSVLLWDVLKCPINTDRGPDVTRPVAELGYSETTHSLAWFNTQSRSLVVGSNNKHLKVLDLRDSAKAVNMTQTKAVYGLVVDPHSDYQIASFFENQIAIWDTRNFEKPILTLTQSKHVTKVLWCPTRHNLLGSLVRDSPALFLYDIQHTTVGNEEVEPSVLERSVIPGTGNNIASFSWHPSHENRLLAISLSGGLTDYVVFERITLNWSPSSHVVWTHGRRFLKLITDKDQLYTKLNDTSVTIKRRALTEYGLKEDLWQNGDLADDDDLKNLWYWLYLSRSLVEEGNMWGVNSRLPGVRSVLKLDGVNMNNSSSLVKSDMECLPWADEVYVNIYSSTKIYRSDDREKALQLCGWKFDRETTFMAFLDRLESDGAYSRAAAIAVFSLKLRLSIEILNRGSEAQLKMGHVSSLNIVAMALSGFSDDRNSMWRELCLKSLSQLTDPYLRAMFAFLTAENGNYDAVLNESDMAVEDRVAFALTFLSDQKLGDYLKHLTNKLVQEGDLAGMLLTGANSDGVELLQNYLDITGDVQSVSLLGMRVFPGNLVQSQLIQEWISNYRTLLNVWRLWKQRAQFDIAMSAYSPSEKPAQQVFVSCNFCGKSVSAQMNGMNRNRTALARLGGTSQKLKMSSCPQCRKPLPRCAICLVYMGTPSGQYLPMNNSNGRSGSPTAKLAEFGTWFTWCQSCRHGGHAAHMTHWFREHLECPVTACTCRCISLDAACKIGSFLERLMRVPEPAGWLCSRRLNAGGLADVIMVHQLKCESAEDECFHSLGGISSLQHWQMLYDLLVREKVYSVA
;
A
#
# COMPACT_ATOMS: atom_id res chain seq x y z
N PRO A 1 -28.32 -20.42 -59.45
CA PRO A 1 -29.79 -20.51 -59.26
C PRO A 1 -30.45 -20.69 -60.63
N SER A 2 -31.56 -21.42 -60.71
CA SER A 2 -32.31 -21.66 -61.96
C SER A 2 -32.94 -20.38 -62.54
N HIS A 3 -33.24 -19.40 -61.68
CA HIS A 3 -33.79 -18.10 -62.05
C HIS A 3 -33.01 -16.95 -61.41
N ALA A 4 -32.92 -15.81 -62.10
CA ALA A 4 -32.32 -14.59 -61.58
C ALA A 4 -33.23 -13.96 -60.51
N ARG A 5 -32.73 -13.85 -59.28
CA ARG A 5 -33.43 -13.28 -58.12
C ARG A 5 -32.44 -12.75 -57.09
N GLN A 6 -32.90 -11.86 -56.22
CA GLN A 6 -32.06 -11.24 -55.21
C GLN A 6 -31.51 -12.27 -54.22
N CYS A 7 -30.20 -12.17 -53.93
CA CYS A 7 -29.56 -12.90 -52.85
C CYS A 7 -29.49 -12.00 -51.62
N ASN A 8 -30.20 -12.38 -50.57
CA ASN A 8 -30.32 -11.60 -49.35
C ASN A 8 -29.16 -11.84 -48.39
N THR A 9 -28.59 -13.04 -48.42
CA THR A 9 -27.57 -13.45 -47.45
C THR A 9 -26.72 -14.58 -48.02
N VAL A 10 -25.45 -14.59 -47.65
CA VAL A 10 -24.48 -15.64 -47.98
C VAL A 10 -23.67 -15.93 -46.73
N ALA A 11 -23.40 -17.20 -46.44
CA ALA A 11 -22.53 -17.58 -45.33
C ALA A 11 -21.70 -18.82 -45.67
N TRP A 12 -20.40 -18.72 -45.41
CA TRP A 12 -19.48 -19.84 -45.45
C TRP A 12 -19.65 -20.70 -44.20
N ASN A 13 -19.53 -22.01 -44.37
CA ASN A 13 -19.51 -22.92 -43.24
C ASN A 13 -18.19 -22.75 -42.46
N PRO A 14 -18.24 -22.56 -41.13
CA PRO A 14 -17.06 -22.31 -40.31
C PRO A 14 -16.14 -23.53 -40.16
N THR A 15 -16.67 -24.75 -40.32
CA THR A 15 -15.91 -26.00 -40.21
C THR A 15 -15.55 -26.55 -41.59
N ASP A 16 -16.54 -26.73 -42.45
CA ASP A 16 -16.37 -27.27 -43.81
C ASP A 16 -16.19 -26.12 -44.80
N CYS A 17 -15.01 -25.50 -44.85
CA CYS A 17 -14.76 -24.24 -45.59
C CYS A 17 -15.04 -24.30 -47.11
N ASN A 18 -15.28 -25.48 -47.68
CA ASN A 18 -15.69 -25.64 -49.08
C ASN A 18 -17.19 -25.42 -49.30
N LEU A 19 -18.01 -25.42 -48.24
CA LEU A 19 -19.45 -25.25 -48.32
C LEU A 19 -19.87 -23.78 -48.17
N LEU A 20 -20.67 -23.31 -49.13
CA LEU A 20 -21.24 -21.96 -49.15
C LEU A 20 -22.76 -22.05 -49.24
N ALA A 21 -23.48 -21.47 -48.28
CA ALA A 21 -24.93 -21.35 -48.33
C ALA A 21 -25.33 -19.96 -48.81
N ALA A 22 -26.36 -19.90 -49.67
CA ALA A 22 -26.95 -18.68 -50.18
C ALA A 22 -28.47 -18.67 -49.90
N GLY A 23 -28.95 -17.59 -49.30
CA GLY A 23 -30.36 -17.31 -49.09
C GLY A 23 -30.89 -16.34 -50.13
N LEU A 24 -31.98 -16.73 -50.79
CA LEU A 24 -32.57 -16.06 -51.94
C LEU A 24 -34.00 -15.61 -51.65
N GLU A 25 -34.47 -14.68 -52.48
CA GLU A 25 -35.86 -14.27 -52.49
C GLU A 25 -36.81 -15.37 -53.02
N LYS A 26 -38.08 -15.29 -52.62
CA LYS A 26 -39.10 -16.25 -53.05
C LYS A 26 -39.28 -16.23 -54.55
N TYR A 27 -39.25 -17.41 -55.14
CA TYR A 27 -39.69 -17.66 -56.51
C TYR A 27 -40.76 -18.75 -56.51
N ARG A 28 -41.67 -18.70 -57.49
CA ARG A 28 -42.75 -19.68 -57.59
C ARG A 28 -42.12 -21.04 -57.92
N SER A 29 -42.40 -22.06 -57.11
CA SER A 29 -41.90 -23.43 -57.28
C SER A 29 -40.36 -23.59 -57.30
N ASP A 30 -39.62 -22.78 -56.54
CA ASP A 30 -38.17 -22.92 -56.41
C ASP A 30 -37.73 -22.78 -54.93
N HIS A 31 -36.57 -23.36 -54.60
CA HIS A 31 -36.00 -23.38 -53.26
C HIS A 31 -35.30 -22.06 -52.94
N SER A 32 -35.35 -21.59 -51.69
CA SER A 32 -34.79 -20.28 -51.31
C SER A 32 -33.42 -20.37 -50.67
N VAL A 33 -33.02 -21.53 -50.17
CA VAL A 33 -31.69 -21.77 -49.61
C VAL A 33 -30.98 -22.75 -50.52
N LEU A 34 -29.86 -22.30 -51.12
CA LEU A 34 -29.04 -23.11 -52.00
C LEU A 34 -27.67 -23.33 -51.34
N LEU A 35 -27.23 -24.58 -51.28
CA LEU A 35 -25.90 -24.95 -50.79
C LEU A 35 -24.97 -25.27 -51.96
N TRP A 36 -23.78 -24.69 -51.95
CA TRP A 36 -22.76 -24.86 -52.97
C TRP A 36 -21.52 -25.49 -52.35
N ASP A 37 -20.87 -26.39 -53.09
CA ASP A 37 -19.55 -26.92 -52.75
C ASP A 37 -18.58 -26.37 -53.79
N VAL A 38 -17.76 -25.42 -53.35
CA VAL A 38 -16.93 -24.62 -54.25
C VAL A 38 -15.85 -25.47 -54.92
N LEU A 39 -15.47 -26.60 -54.33
CA LEU A 39 -14.53 -27.55 -54.93
C LEU A 39 -15.15 -28.38 -56.07
N LYS A 40 -16.49 -28.46 -56.14
CA LYS A 40 -17.22 -29.17 -57.20
C LYS A 40 -17.64 -28.27 -58.37
N CYS A 41 -17.33 -26.98 -58.29
CA CYS A 41 -17.57 -26.04 -59.39
C CYS A 41 -16.45 -26.21 -60.45
N PRO A 42 -16.78 -26.47 -61.74
CA PRO A 42 -15.78 -26.63 -62.78
C PRO A 42 -15.06 -25.29 -63.05
N ILE A 43 -13.74 -25.29 -62.96
CA ILE A 43 -12.87 -24.11 -63.14
C ILE A 43 -12.55 -23.84 -64.64
N ASN A 44 -12.86 -24.77 -65.56
CA ASN A 44 -12.53 -24.63 -66.98
C ASN A 44 -13.77 -24.39 -67.87
N THR A 45 -13.96 -23.13 -68.25
CA THR A 45 -14.89 -22.68 -69.29
C THR A 45 -14.28 -22.91 -70.68
N ASP A 46 -14.60 -24.03 -71.34
CA ASP A 46 -14.46 -24.14 -72.81
C ASP A 46 -15.46 -25.12 -73.46
N ARG A 47 -16.45 -25.61 -72.71
CA ARG A 47 -17.52 -26.45 -73.24
C ARG A 47 -18.87 -26.13 -72.60
N GLY A 48 -19.62 -25.17 -73.17
CA GLY A 48 -21.04 -24.95 -72.89
C GLY A 48 -21.43 -24.65 -71.42
N PRO A 49 -22.67 -24.24 -71.14
CA PRO A 49 -23.12 -23.96 -69.79
C PRO A 49 -23.56 -25.27 -69.11
N ASP A 50 -22.62 -26.07 -68.62
CA ASP A 50 -22.98 -27.08 -67.62
C ASP A 50 -23.34 -26.35 -66.32
N VAL A 51 -24.64 -26.16 -66.11
CA VAL A 51 -25.22 -25.46 -64.96
C VAL A 51 -24.75 -26.17 -63.70
N THR A 52 -23.90 -25.52 -62.90
CA THR A 52 -23.52 -26.00 -61.58
C THR A 52 -24.78 -26.21 -60.75
N ARG A 53 -25.03 -27.46 -60.35
CA ARG A 53 -26.16 -27.80 -59.49
C ARG A 53 -25.77 -27.61 -58.03
N PRO A 54 -26.63 -27.00 -57.20
CA PRO A 54 -26.39 -26.92 -55.77
C PRO A 54 -26.38 -28.31 -55.15
N VAL A 55 -25.61 -28.46 -54.08
CA VAL A 55 -25.46 -29.72 -53.31
C VAL A 55 -26.71 -30.02 -52.50
N ALA A 56 -27.42 -28.99 -52.05
CA ALA A 56 -28.69 -29.13 -51.36
C ALA A 56 -29.57 -27.90 -51.66
N GLU A 57 -30.88 -28.15 -51.75
CA GLU A 57 -31.91 -27.14 -52.01
C GLU A 57 -32.96 -27.22 -50.90
N LEU A 58 -33.16 -26.13 -50.15
CA LEU A 58 -34.04 -26.07 -48.97
C LEU A 58 -34.99 -24.86 -49.04
N GLY A 59 -36.08 -24.90 -48.27
CA GLY A 59 -37.01 -23.77 -48.16
C GLY A 59 -37.82 -23.53 -49.43
N TYR A 60 -38.68 -24.50 -49.79
CA TYR A 60 -39.48 -24.50 -51.02
C TYR A 60 -40.53 -23.37 -51.05
N SER A 61 -40.44 -22.48 -52.03
CA SER A 61 -41.34 -21.32 -52.20
C SER A 61 -41.42 -20.37 -51.01
N GLU A 62 -40.29 -20.22 -50.30
CA GLU A 62 -40.13 -19.29 -49.17
C GLU A 62 -39.18 -18.14 -49.54
N THR A 63 -39.16 -17.06 -48.77
CA THR A 63 -38.09 -16.04 -48.82
C THR A 63 -37.13 -16.31 -47.66
N THR A 64 -35.84 -16.37 -47.94
CA THR A 64 -34.80 -16.40 -46.90
C THR A 64 -34.20 -15.01 -46.72
N HIS A 65 -34.33 -14.45 -45.51
CA HIS A 65 -33.85 -13.10 -45.18
C HIS A 65 -32.45 -13.10 -44.56
N SER A 66 -32.18 -14.03 -43.66
CA SER A 66 -30.85 -14.20 -43.06
C SER A 66 -30.57 -15.67 -42.79
N LEU A 67 -29.28 -16.01 -42.71
CA LEU A 67 -28.80 -17.37 -42.51
C LEU A 67 -27.54 -17.35 -41.64
N ALA A 68 -27.36 -18.37 -40.80
CA ALA A 68 -26.12 -18.57 -40.05
C ALA A 68 -25.87 -20.06 -39.81
N TRP A 69 -24.60 -20.46 -39.82
CA TRP A 69 -24.17 -21.83 -39.52
C TRP A 69 -23.94 -22.02 -38.03
N PHE A 70 -24.18 -23.23 -37.55
CA PHE A 70 -23.69 -23.65 -36.23
C PHE A 70 -22.19 -23.98 -36.30
N ASN A 71 -21.47 -23.71 -35.21
CA ASN A 71 -20.02 -23.85 -35.17
C ASN A 71 -19.59 -25.28 -34.85
N THR A 72 -20.29 -25.97 -33.94
CA THR A 72 -19.99 -27.38 -33.57
C THR A 72 -20.76 -28.36 -34.44
N GLN A 73 -21.99 -28.02 -34.84
CA GLN A 73 -22.82 -28.84 -35.72
C GLN A 73 -22.64 -28.42 -37.18
N SER A 74 -21.57 -28.87 -37.84
CA SER A 74 -21.19 -28.45 -39.20
C SER A 74 -22.23 -28.74 -40.30
N ARG A 75 -23.21 -29.60 -40.03
CA ARG A 75 -24.31 -29.95 -40.97
C ARG A 75 -25.63 -29.27 -40.64
N SER A 76 -25.67 -28.41 -39.63
CA SER A 76 -26.87 -27.70 -39.22
C SER A 76 -26.72 -26.20 -39.49
N LEU A 77 -27.80 -25.53 -39.89
CA LEU A 77 -27.84 -24.08 -40.05
C LEU A 77 -29.20 -23.52 -39.65
N VAL A 78 -29.23 -22.26 -39.24
CA VAL A 78 -30.46 -21.53 -38.88
C VAL A 78 -30.83 -20.54 -39.98
N VAL A 79 -32.11 -20.48 -40.32
CA VAL A 79 -32.66 -19.68 -41.41
C VAL A 79 -33.83 -18.84 -40.93
N GLY A 80 -33.83 -17.56 -41.29
CA GLY A 80 -34.96 -16.66 -41.10
C GLY A 80 -35.83 -16.61 -42.35
N SER A 81 -37.02 -17.18 -42.28
CA SER A 81 -37.91 -17.39 -43.43
C SER A 81 -39.22 -16.59 -43.34
N ASN A 82 -39.67 -16.07 -44.49
CA ASN A 82 -41.02 -15.49 -44.71
C ASN A 82 -41.45 -14.38 -43.73
N ASN A 83 -40.51 -13.69 -43.06
CA ASN A 83 -40.80 -12.71 -41.99
C ASN A 83 -41.66 -13.24 -40.84
N LYS A 84 -41.69 -14.56 -40.66
CA LYS A 84 -42.58 -15.22 -39.69
C LYS A 84 -41.92 -16.34 -38.90
N HIS A 85 -40.83 -16.92 -39.41
CA HIS A 85 -40.28 -18.12 -38.81
C HIS A 85 -38.75 -18.07 -38.75
N LEU A 86 -38.20 -18.52 -37.63
CA LEU A 86 -36.82 -19.01 -37.58
C LEU A 86 -36.86 -20.54 -37.63
N LYS A 87 -36.05 -21.14 -38.50
CA LYS A 87 -36.00 -22.59 -38.72
C LYS A 87 -34.57 -23.09 -38.57
N VAL A 88 -34.38 -24.15 -37.80
CA VAL A 88 -33.14 -24.91 -37.75
C VAL A 88 -33.24 -26.06 -38.76
N LEU A 89 -32.34 -26.09 -39.72
CA LEU A 89 -32.28 -27.08 -40.79
C LEU A 89 -31.04 -27.95 -40.60
N ASP A 90 -31.19 -29.26 -40.74
CA ASP A 90 -30.09 -30.23 -40.74
C ASP A 90 -29.94 -30.77 -42.16
N LEU A 91 -28.76 -30.65 -42.74
CA LEU A 91 -28.45 -31.10 -44.10
C LEU A 91 -28.56 -32.62 -44.27
N ARG A 92 -28.57 -33.39 -43.18
CA ARG A 92 -28.80 -34.84 -43.21
C ARG A 92 -30.26 -35.20 -43.50
N ASP A 93 -31.20 -34.33 -43.13
CA ASP A 93 -32.63 -34.46 -43.41
C ASP A 93 -33.17 -33.17 -44.01
N SER A 94 -32.95 -33.00 -45.32
CA SER A 94 -33.33 -31.79 -46.06
C SER A 94 -34.85 -31.59 -46.19
N ALA A 95 -35.67 -32.58 -45.81
CA ALA A 95 -37.11 -32.53 -45.98
C ALA A 95 -37.84 -31.85 -44.81
N LYS A 96 -37.23 -31.82 -43.61
CA LYS A 96 -37.87 -31.29 -42.39
C LYS A 96 -36.97 -30.33 -41.62
N ALA A 97 -37.58 -29.30 -41.05
CA ALA A 97 -36.90 -28.46 -40.06
C ALA A 97 -36.84 -29.22 -38.73
N VAL A 98 -35.68 -29.17 -38.07
CA VAL A 98 -35.45 -29.81 -36.77
C VAL A 98 -36.23 -29.09 -35.68
N ASN A 99 -36.08 -27.76 -35.61
CA ASN A 99 -36.80 -26.88 -34.70
C ASN A 99 -37.29 -25.65 -35.47
N MET A 100 -38.46 -25.13 -35.11
CA MET A 100 -39.04 -23.93 -35.73
C MET A 100 -39.76 -23.09 -34.69
N THR A 101 -39.62 -21.77 -34.80
CA THR A 101 -40.36 -20.82 -33.96
C THR A 101 -41.02 -19.74 -34.78
N GLN A 102 -42.12 -19.16 -34.27
CA GLN A 102 -42.86 -18.10 -34.95
C GLN A 102 -42.40 -16.73 -34.42
N THR A 103 -41.73 -15.94 -35.25
CA THR A 103 -41.22 -14.62 -34.87
C THR A 103 -41.02 -13.71 -36.08
N LYS A 104 -41.10 -12.39 -35.84
CA LYS A 104 -40.73 -11.37 -36.82
C LYS A 104 -39.23 -11.06 -36.82
N ALA A 105 -38.50 -11.43 -35.75
CA ALA A 105 -37.06 -11.27 -35.60
C ALA A 105 -36.28 -12.29 -36.44
N VAL A 106 -36.33 -12.09 -37.76
CA VAL A 106 -35.72 -12.98 -38.76
C VAL A 106 -34.51 -12.36 -39.45
N TYR A 107 -34.11 -11.15 -39.09
CA TYR A 107 -33.00 -10.43 -39.73
C TYR A 107 -31.70 -10.57 -38.93
N GLY A 108 -30.58 -10.53 -39.65
CA GLY A 108 -29.22 -10.53 -39.08
C GLY A 108 -28.92 -11.67 -38.11
N LEU A 109 -29.38 -12.89 -38.44
CA LEU A 109 -29.09 -14.08 -37.66
C LEU A 109 -27.58 -14.27 -37.45
N VAL A 110 -27.20 -14.45 -36.18
CA VAL A 110 -25.82 -14.75 -35.77
C VAL A 110 -25.83 -15.78 -34.65
N VAL A 111 -24.98 -16.80 -34.76
CA VAL A 111 -24.77 -17.83 -33.73
C VAL A 111 -23.60 -17.40 -32.84
N ASP A 112 -23.67 -17.65 -31.53
CA ASP A 112 -22.54 -17.40 -30.62
C ASP A 112 -21.35 -18.31 -31.00
N PRO A 113 -20.14 -17.75 -31.26
CA PRO A 113 -18.93 -18.51 -31.51
C PRO A 113 -18.56 -19.54 -30.44
N HIS A 114 -19.00 -19.34 -29.20
CA HIS A 114 -18.65 -20.20 -28.07
C HIS A 114 -19.76 -21.21 -27.70
N SER A 115 -20.98 -21.04 -28.21
CA SER A 115 -22.13 -21.87 -27.86
C SER A 115 -23.17 -21.92 -28.99
N ASP A 116 -23.36 -23.10 -29.58
CA ASP A 116 -24.42 -23.35 -30.58
C ASP A 116 -25.84 -23.27 -29.98
N TYR A 117 -25.95 -23.16 -28.66
CA TYR A 117 -27.24 -23.01 -27.98
C TYR A 117 -27.76 -21.59 -28.04
N GLN A 118 -26.91 -20.58 -28.26
CA GLN A 118 -27.32 -19.18 -28.29
C GLN A 118 -27.27 -18.60 -29.69
N ILE A 119 -28.37 -18.00 -30.11
CA ILE A 119 -28.46 -17.27 -31.36
C ILE A 119 -29.07 -15.90 -31.11
N ALA A 120 -28.65 -14.89 -31.89
CA ALA A 120 -29.25 -13.57 -31.89
C ALA A 120 -29.84 -13.25 -33.26
N SER A 121 -30.98 -12.57 -33.25
CA SER A 121 -31.63 -12.03 -34.43
C SER A 121 -32.28 -10.70 -34.09
N PHE A 122 -32.72 -9.92 -35.08
CA PHE A 122 -33.41 -8.67 -34.80
C PHE A 122 -34.60 -8.43 -35.73
N PHE A 123 -35.52 -7.58 -35.28
CA PHE A 123 -36.61 -6.98 -36.05
C PHE A 123 -36.78 -5.54 -35.64
N GLU A 124 -36.75 -4.63 -36.62
CA GLU A 124 -36.85 -3.19 -36.38
C GLU A 124 -35.87 -2.72 -35.30
N ASN A 125 -36.35 -2.30 -34.13
CA ASN A 125 -35.54 -1.83 -33.00
C ASN A 125 -35.38 -2.87 -31.88
N GLN A 126 -35.78 -4.12 -32.09
CA GLN A 126 -35.69 -5.20 -31.11
C GLN A 126 -34.66 -6.24 -31.53
N ILE A 127 -33.76 -6.59 -30.62
CA ILE A 127 -32.80 -7.69 -30.76
C ILE A 127 -33.28 -8.83 -29.86
N ALA A 128 -33.58 -9.98 -30.44
CA ALA A 128 -34.03 -11.17 -29.73
C ALA A 128 -32.90 -12.20 -29.64
N ILE A 129 -32.69 -12.73 -28.45
CA ILE A 129 -31.72 -13.80 -28.16
C ILE A 129 -32.50 -15.07 -27.87
N TRP A 130 -32.12 -16.17 -28.50
CA TRP A 130 -32.85 -17.44 -28.46
C TRP A 130 -31.97 -18.56 -27.93
N ASP A 131 -32.57 -19.51 -27.22
CA ASP A 131 -31.96 -20.79 -26.87
C ASP A 131 -32.43 -21.84 -27.87
N THR A 132 -31.52 -22.56 -28.54
CA THR A 132 -31.92 -23.62 -29.46
C THR A 132 -32.49 -24.85 -28.74
N ARG A 133 -32.26 -24.99 -27.42
CA ARG A 133 -32.84 -26.04 -26.57
C ARG A 133 -34.28 -25.73 -26.17
N ASN A 134 -34.63 -24.45 -26.05
CA ASN A 134 -35.98 -23.97 -25.77
C ASN A 134 -36.37 -22.91 -26.81
N PHE A 135 -36.73 -23.38 -28.01
CA PHE A 135 -36.87 -22.50 -29.17
C PHE A 135 -38.25 -21.84 -29.28
N GLU A 136 -39.17 -22.03 -28.33
CA GLU A 136 -40.53 -21.50 -28.43
C GLU A 136 -40.61 -19.97 -28.28
N LYS A 137 -39.77 -19.40 -27.42
CA LYS A 137 -39.74 -17.95 -27.11
C LYS A 137 -38.29 -17.44 -26.95
N PRO A 138 -38.03 -16.14 -27.17
CA PRO A 138 -36.70 -15.59 -26.92
C PRO A 138 -36.39 -15.59 -25.42
N ILE A 139 -35.14 -15.87 -25.06
CA ILE A 139 -34.62 -15.78 -23.68
C ILE A 139 -34.61 -14.31 -23.24
N LEU A 140 -34.24 -13.42 -24.16
CA LEU A 140 -34.04 -12.01 -23.89
C LEU A 140 -34.40 -11.19 -25.13
N THR A 141 -35.07 -10.05 -24.91
CA THR A 141 -35.34 -9.06 -25.96
C THR A 141 -34.78 -7.71 -25.55
N LEU A 142 -33.78 -7.23 -26.29
CA LEU A 142 -33.14 -5.93 -26.10
C LEU A 142 -33.82 -4.90 -27.01
N THR A 143 -34.28 -3.78 -26.46
CA THR A 143 -34.93 -2.71 -27.22
C THR A 143 -33.96 -1.56 -27.47
N GLN A 144 -33.99 -1.00 -28.68
CA GLN A 144 -33.13 0.08 -29.14
C GLN A 144 -33.93 1.34 -29.50
N SER A 145 -33.24 2.48 -29.51
CA SER A 145 -33.84 3.78 -29.81
C SER A 145 -34.23 3.95 -31.28
N LYS A 146 -33.53 3.29 -32.21
CA LYS A 146 -33.87 3.26 -33.64
C LYS A 146 -33.69 1.85 -34.20
N HIS A 147 -33.97 1.69 -35.49
CA HIS A 147 -33.81 0.43 -36.20
C HIS A 147 -32.37 -0.10 -36.14
N VAL A 148 -32.23 -1.37 -35.78
CA VAL A 148 -30.97 -2.11 -35.79
C VAL A 148 -30.61 -2.45 -37.23
N THR A 149 -29.36 -2.23 -37.59
CA THR A 149 -28.83 -2.52 -38.93
C THR A 149 -27.95 -3.76 -38.94
N LYS A 150 -27.20 -4.02 -37.86
CA LYS A 150 -26.29 -5.16 -37.75
C LYS A 150 -26.12 -5.60 -36.30
N VAL A 151 -25.99 -6.90 -36.10
CA VAL A 151 -25.68 -7.53 -34.81
C VAL A 151 -24.56 -8.55 -35.03
N LEU A 152 -23.58 -8.61 -34.13
CA LEU A 152 -22.46 -9.58 -34.19
C LEU A 152 -21.99 -9.97 -32.79
N TRP A 153 -21.88 -11.26 -32.53
CA TRP A 153 -21.20 -11.79 -31.34
C TRP A 153 -19.69 -11.57 -31.41
N CYS A 154 -19.09 -11.33 -30.25
CA CYS A 154 -17.64 -11.25 -30.14
C CYS A 154 -17.04 -12.67 -30.19
N PRO A 155 -16.19 -13.03 -31.17
CA PRO A 155 -15.46 -14.30 -31.17
C PRO A 155 -14.42 -14.34 -30.03
N THR A 156 -14.01 -13.14 -29.62
CA THR A 156 -13.19 -12.76 -28.48
C THR A 156 -13.58 -13.24 -27.11
N ARG A 157 -14.87 -13.08 -26.82
CA ARG A 157 -15.44 -12.88 -25.48
C ARG A 157 -16.79 -13.59 -25.41
N HIS A 158 -17.00 -14.36 -24.35
CA HIS A 158 -18.28 -15.04 -24.15
C HIS A 158 -19.36 -14.00 -23.88
N ASN A 159 -20.56 -14.25 -24.39
CA ASN A 159 -21.78 -13.48 -24.13
C ASN A 159 -21.70 -11.97 -24.44
N LEU A 160 -20.70 -11.53 -25.21
CA LEU A 160 -20.58 -10.13 -25.63
C LEU A 160 -21.17 -9.95 -27.03
N LEU A 161 -22.28 -9.22 -27.10
CA LEU A 161 -22.99 -8.90 -28.33
C LEU A 161 -22.75 -7.45 -28.74
N GLY A 162 -22.35 -7.21 -29.98
CA GLY A 162 -22.33 -5.87 -30.56
C GLY A 162 -23.58 -5.62 -31.40
N SER A 163 -24.16 -4.43 -31.32
CA SER A 163 -25.20 -3.95 -32.23
C SER A 163 -24.87 -2.59 -32.81
N LEU A 164 -25.32 -2.40 -34.05
CA LEU A 164 -25.29 -1.13 -34.76
C LEU A 164 -26.73 -0.68 -35.04
N VAL A 165 -26.98 0.60 -34.75
CA VAL A 165 -28.26 1.26 -34.94
C VAL A 165 -28.15 2.20 -36.14
N ARG A 166 -29.25 2.37 -36.90
CA ARG A 166 -29.30 3.23 -38.08
C ARG A 166 -28.93 4.69 -37.73
N ASP A 167 -28.08 5.28 -38.56
CA ASP A 167 -27.61 6.67 -38.42
C ASP A 167 -27.06 6.97 -37.01
N SER A 168 -26.30 6.02 -36.45
CA SER A 168 -25.60 6.16 -35.17
C SER A 168 -24.09 6.24 -35.40
N PRO A 169 -23.39 7.19 -34.76
CA PRO A 169 -21.93 7.18 -34.67
C PRO A 169 -21.41 6.21 -33.60
N ALA A 170 -22.29 5.62 -32.80
CA ALA A 170 -21.94 4.71 -31.71
C ALA A 170 -22.34 3.27 -32.03
N LEU A 171 -21.49 2.32 -31.61
CA LEU A 171 -21.80 0.90 -31.47
C LEU A 171 -22.25 0.62 -30.04
N PHE A 172 -23.27 -0.20 -29.87
CA PHE A 172 -23.75 -0.65 -28.57
C PHE A 172 -23.23 -2.05 -28.30
N LEU A 173 -22.75 -2.29 -27.10
CA LEU A 173 -22.20 -3.56 -26.65
C LEU A 173 -23.03 -4.04 -25.45
N TYR A 174 -23.47 -5.29 -25.49
CA TYR A 174 -24.24 -5.95 -24.43
C TYR A 174 -23.42 -7.11 -23.89
N ASP A 175 -23.08 -7.04 -22.61
CA ASP A 175 -22.51 -8.17 -21.88
C ASP A 175 -23.66 -8.89 -21.18
N ILE A 176 -23.98 -10.09 -21.66
CA ILE A 176 -25.14 -10.87 -21.21
C ILE A 176 -24.68 -11.86 -20.14
N GLN A 177 -25.12 -11.65 -18.90
CA GLN A 177 -24.75 -12.49 -17.78
C GLN A 177 -25.89 -13.46 -17.46
N HIS A 178 -25.63 -14.74 -17.69
CA HIS A 178 -26.53 -15.81 -17.27
C HIS A 178 -26.34 -16.09 -15.79
N THR A 179 -27.32 -15.73 -14.97
CA THR A 179 -27.37 -16.07 -13.54
C THR A 179 -28.17 -17.35 -13.36
N THR A 180 -27.49 -18.45 -13.06
CA THR A 180 -28.17 -19.70 -12.66
C THR A 180 -28.23 -19.75 -11.13
N VAL A 181 -29.38 -19.40 -10.55
CA VAL A 181 -29.64 -19.57 -9.11
C VAL A 181 -30.64 -20.70 -8.94
N GLY A 182 -30.15 -21.92 -8.65
CA GLY A 182 -31.00 -23.10 -8.52
C GLY A 182 -31.57 -23.62 -9.85
N ASN A 183 -32.76 -24.23 -9.79
CA ASN A 183 -33.48 -24.78 -10.95
C ASN A 183 -34.47 -23.79 -11.61
N GLU A 184 -34.54 -22.54 -11.15
CA GLU A 184 -35.41 -21.52 -11.75
C GLU A 184 -34.66 -20.76 -12.86
N GLU A 185 -35.25 -20.71 -14.05
CA GLU A 185 -34.75 -19.89 -15.17
C GLU A 185 -34.98 -18.41 -14.86
N VAL A 186 -34.00 -17.75 -14.24
CA VAL A 186 -34.00 -16.30 -14.02
C VAL A 186 -33.66 -15.59 -15.34
N GLU A 187 -34.34 -14.47 -15.63
CA GLU A 187 -34.02 -13.63 -16.80
C GLU A 187 -32.56 -13.17 -16.76
N PRO A 188 -31.80 -13.28 -17.86
CA PRO A 188 -30.39 -12.91 -17.88
C PRO A 188 -30.23 -11.40 -17.68
N SER A 189 -29.31 -11.00 -16.80
CA SER A 189 -28.97 -9.59 -16.59
C SER A 189 -28.05 -9.11 -17.71
N VAL A 190 -28.30 -7.90 -18.24
CA VAL A 190 -27.52 -7.32 -19.33
C VAL A 190 -26.86 -6.02 -18.92
N LEU A 191 -25.56 -5.93 -19.16
CA LEU A 191 -24.80 -4.70 -19.05
C LEU A 191 -24.65 -4.05 -20.44
N GLU A 192 -25.30 -2.92 -20.63
CA GLU A 192 -25.21 -2.12 -21.86
C GLU A 192 -24.09 -1.07 -21.76
N ARG A 193 -23.33 -0.90 -22.85
CA ARG A 193 -22.39 0.22 -23.02
C ARG A 193 -22.33 0.65 -24.48
N SER A 194 -21.96 1.91 -24.73
CA SER A 194 -21.72 2.43 -26.07
C SER A 194 -20.24 2.76 -26.29
N VAL A 195 -19.75 2.53 -27.50
CA VAL A 195 -18.41 2.92 -27.95
C VAL A 195 -18.53 3.71 -29.24
N ILE A 196 -17.64 4.70 -29.45
CA ILE A 196 -17.63 5.55 -30.65
C ILE A 196 -16.30 5.35 -31.39
N PRO A 197 -16.25 4.40 -32.34
CA PRO A 197 -15.10 4.22 -33.23
C PRO A 197 -14.86 5.42 -34.16
N GLY A 198 -13.90 6.26 -33.83
CA GLY A 198 -13.49 7.41 -34.66
C GLY A 198 -14.23 8.72 -34.37
N THR A 199 -14.05 9.72 -35.23
CA THR A 199 -14.55 11.09 -35.01
C THR A 199 -15.91 11.32 -35.65
N GLY A 200 -16.98 11.03 -34.90
CA GLY A 200 -18.34 11.60 -35.11
C GLY A 200 -19.10 11.21 -36.39
N ASN A 201 -18.52 10.45 -37.31
CA ASN A 201 -19.22 9.98 -38.50
C ASN A 201 -20.12 8.77 -38.19
N ASN A 202 -21.28 8.70 -38.85
CA ASN A 202 -22.17 7.55 -38.75
C ASN A 202 -21.48 6.27 -39.25
N ILE A 203 -21.66 5.19 -38.51
CA ILE A 203 -21.05 3.89 -38.81
C ILE A 203 -21.96 3.12 -39.77
N ALA A 204 -21.37 2.62 -40.86
CA ALA A 204 -22.06 1.81 -41.85
C ALA A 204 -22.03 0.31 -41.48
N SER A 205 -20.91 -0.17 -40.94
CA SER A 205 -20.75 -1.57 -40.52
C SER A 205 -19.60 -1.70 -39.51
N PHE A 206 -19.55 -2.83 -38.81
CA PHE A 206 -18.43 -3.19 -37.95
C PHE A 206 -18.15 -4.69 -38.00
N SER A 207 -16.94 -5.08 -37.59
CA SER A 207 -16.53 -6.48 -37.41
C SER A 207 -15.57 -6.61 -36.24
N TRP A 208 -15.74 -7.66 -35.45
CA TRP A 208 -14.78 -8.03 -34.41
C TRP A 208 -13.51 -8.61 -35.03
N HIS A 209 -12.37 -8.42 -34.35
CA HIS A 209 -11.17 -9.14 -34.71
C HIS A 209 -11.29 -10.62 -34.27
N PRO A 210 -10.94 -11.61 -35.12
CA PRO A 210 -11.11 -13.03 -34.78
C PRO A 210 -10.19 -13.55 -33.67
N SER A 211 -8.94 -13.06 -33.58
CA SER A 211 -7.96 -13.50 -32.58
C SER A 211 -7.60 -12.48 -31.48
N HIS A 212 -7.44 -11.19 -31.81
CA HIS A 212 -7.12 -10.15 -30.83
C HIS A 212 -8.33 -9.80 -29.94
N GLU A 213 -8.14 -9.89 -28.63
CA GLU A 213 -9.13 -9.44 -27.65
C GLU A 213 -9.36 -7.93 -27.73
N ASN A 214 -10.61 -7.52 -27.50
CA ASN A 214 -10.99 -6.10 -27.38
C ASN A 214 -10.69 -5.23 -28.61
N ARG A 215 -10.53 -5.82 -29.79
CA ARG A 215 -10.29 -5.07 -31.03
C ARG A 215 -11.44 -5.27 -32.00
N LEU A 216 -11.92 -4.17 -32.57
CA LEU A 216 -12.92 -4.19 -33.62
C LEU A 216 -12.54 -3.20 -34.71
N LEU A 217 -13.08 -3.46 -35.89
CA LEU A 217 -12.93 -2.60 -37.05
C LEU A 217 -14.30 -2.04 -37.42
N ALA A 218 -14.40 -0.72 -37.57
CA ALA A 218 -15.61 -0.04 -37.99
C ALA A 218 -15.37 0.68 -39.31
N ILE A 219 -16.41 0.77 -40.15
CA ILE A 219 -16.39 1.54 -41.39
C ILE A 219 -17.45 2.64 -41.32
N SER A 220 -17.07 3.88 -41.60
CA SER A 220 -17.99 5.01 -41.65
C SER A 220 -18.79 5.01 -42.96
N LEU A 221 -19.95 5.69 -42.97
CA LEU A 221 -20.70 5.95 -44.22
C LEU A 221 -19.88 6.77 -45.25
N SER A 222 -18.88 7.52 -44.80
CA SER A 222 -17.93 8.23 -45.66
C SER A 222 -16.82 7.35 -46.25
N GLY A 223 -16.80 6.04 -45.93
CA GLY A 223 -15.82 5.08 -46.44
C GLY A 223 -14.50 5.00 -45.66
N GLY A 224 -14.40 5.66 -44.50
CA GLY A 224 -13.23 5.59 -43.62
C GLY A 224 -13.24 4.32 -42.79
N LEU A 225 -12.10 3.63 -42.74
CA LEU A 225 -11.88 2.43 -41.93
C LEU A 225 -11.21 2.84 -40.60
N THR A 226 -11.78 2.46 -39.46
CA THR A 226 -11.21 2.74 -38.14
C THR A 226 -10.94 1.43 -37.39
N ASP A 227 -9.71 1.28 -36.93
CA ASP A 227 -9.31 0.24 -35.99
C ASP A 227 -9.49 0.77 -34.57
N TYR A 228 -10.29 0.08 -33.76
CA TYR A 228 -10.71 0.55 -32.45
C TYR A 228 -10.48 -0.51 -31.37
N VAL A 229 -9.90 -0.07 -30.26
CA VAL A 229 -9.70 -0.91 -29.06
C VAL A 229 -10.78 -0.58 -28.04
N VAL A 230 -11.59 -1.58 -27.71
CA VAL A 230 -12.64 -1.53 -26.70
C VAL A 230 -12.03 -1.67 -25.32
N PHE A 231 -11.92 -0.58 -24.57
CA PHE A 231 -11.44 -0.64 -23.20
C PHE A 231 -12.44 -1.37 -22.29
N GLU A 232 -11.91 -2.23 -21.42
CA GLU A 232 -12.70 -2.93 -20.41
C GLU A 232 -12.74 -2.14 -19.11
N ARG A 233 -13.83 -2.32 -18.35
CA ARG A 233 -13.84 -1.92 -16.94
C ARG A 233 -13.05 -2.97 -16.18
N ILE A 234 -11.87 -2.58 -15.73
CA ILE A 234 -11.02 -3.43 -14.91
C ILE A 234 -11.58 -3.39 -13.48
N THR A 235 -11.76 -4.56 -12.88
CA THR A 235 -12.02 -4.63 -11.43
C THR A 235 -10.69 -4.55 -10.70
N LEU A 236 -10.57 -3.56 -9.82
CA LEU A 236 -9.41 -3.34 -8.96
C LEU A 236 -9.75 -3.88 -7.58
N ASN A 237 -8.84 -4.65 -6.99
CA ASN A 237 -8.95 -5.10 -5.61
C ASN A 237 -7.67 -4.74 -4.85
N TRP A 238 -7.83 -4.26 -3.62
CA TRP A 238 -6.75 -3.97 -2.70
C TRP A 238 -6.71 -5.00 -1.58
N SER A 239 -5.51 -5.55 -1.34
CA SER A 239 -5.25 -6.41 -0.21
C SER A 239 -4.87 -5.59 1.03
N PRO A 240 -5.25 -6.03 2.24
CA PRO A 240 -4.76 -5.46 3.49
C PRO A 240 -3.23 -5.49 3.64
N SER A 241 -2.52 -6.29 2.85
CA SER A 241 -1.05 -6.33 2.85
C SER A 241 -0.40 -5.42 1.80
N SER A 242 -1.11 -4.39 1.32
CA SER A 242 -0.63 -3.39 0.35
C SER A 242 -0.35 -4.01 -1.03
N HIS A 243 -1.28 -4.84 -1.51
CA HIS A 243 -1.21 -5.46 -2.83
C HIS A 243 -2.38 -5.01 -3.69
N VAL A 244 -2.09 -4.52 -4.89
CA VAL A 244 -3.10 -4.08 -5.85
C VAL A 244 -3.22 -5.15 -6.92
N VAL A 245 -4.38 -5.79 -7.02
CA VAL A 245 -4.63 -6.85 -7.99
C VAL A 245 -5.73 -6.43 -8.94
N TRP A 246 -5.54 -6.73 -10.23
CA TRP A 246 -6.56 -6.50 -11.23
C TRP A 246 -6.53 -7.52 -12.36
N THR A 247 -7.65 -7.65 -13.05
CA THR A 247 -7.81 -8.55 -14.19
C THR A 247 -7.14 -7.98 -15.43
N HIS A 248 -6.30 -8.77 -16.09
CA HIS A 248 -5.70 -8.44 -17.37
C HIS A 248 -6.05 -9.54 -18.39
N GLY A 249 -7.10 -9.28 -19.17
CA GLY A 249 -7.67 -10.26 -20.10
C GLY A 249 -8.27 -11.47 -19.39
N ARG A 250 -8.43 -12.58 -20.11
CA ARG A 250 -9.12 -13.78 -19.62
C ARG A 250 -8.34 -14.65 -18.63
N ARG A 251 -7.00 -14.59 -18.62
CA ARG A 251 -6.15 -15.60 -17.94
C ARG A 251 -5.20 -15.03 -16.89
N PHE A 252 -4.98 -13.72 -16.87
CA PHE A 252 -3.95 -13.15 -16.04
C PHE A 252 -4.56 -12.18 -15.02
N LEU A 253 -4.12 -12.33 -13.78
CA LEU A 253 -4.23 -11.29 -12.79
C LEU A 253 -2.88 -10.57 -12.77
N LYS A 254 -2.92 -9.25 -12.91
CA LYS A 254 -1.76 -8.41 -12.65
C LYS A 254 -1.78 -8.01 -11.18
N LEU A 255 -0.60 -7.94 -10.60
CA LEU A 255 -0.37 -7.62 -9.20
C LEU A 255 0.74 -6.58 -9.12
N ILE A 256 0.51 -5.53 -8.34
CA ILE A 256 1.55 -4.60 -7.88
C ILE A 256 1.72 -4.80 -6.37
N THR A 257 2.96 -4.84 -5.94
CA THR A 257 3.35 -5.01 -4.54
C THR A 257 4.17 -3.82 -4.04
N ASP A 258 4.34 -3.76 -2.72
CA ASP A 258 5.21 -2.81 -2.01
C ASP A 258 6.68 -2.84 -2.47
N LYS A 259 7.10 -3.90 -3.18
CA LYS A 259 8.46 -4.06 -3.72
C LYS A 259 8.66 -3.39 -5.07
N ASP A 260 7.58 -3.04 -5.75
CA ASP A 260 7.66 -2.44 -7.08
C ASP A 260 7.98 -0.95 -6.97
N GLN A 261 8.90 -0.45 -7.80
CA GLN A 261 9.32 0.96 -7.78
C GLN A 261 8.16 1.94 -7.97
N LEU A 262 7.11 1.51 -8.69
CA LEU A 262 5.91 2.30 -8.89
C LEU A 262 5.14 2.52 -7.57
N TYR A 263 5.12 1.52 -6.69
CA TYR A 263 4.42 1.61 -5.41
C TYR A 263 5.15 2.52 -4.43
N THR A 264 6.49 2.56 -4.49
CA THR A 264 7.30 3.48 -3.67
C THR A 264 6.93 4.95 -3.90
N LYS A 265 6.46 5.32 -5.10
CA LYS A 265 6.02 6.69 -5.40
C LYS A 265 4.73 7.09 -4.69
N LEU A 266 3.91 6.13 -4.23
CA LEU A 266 2.65 6.41 -3.54
C LEU A 266 2.85 6.85 -2.09
N ASN A 267 4.02 6.56 -1.50
CA ASN A 267 4.36 6.86 -0.11
C ASN A 267 3.27 6.46 0.90
N ASP A 268 2.81 5.20 0.82
CA ASP A 268 1.74 4.68 1.67
C ASP A 268 2.17 4.50 3.14
N THR A 269 1.47 5.17 4.05
CA THR A 269 1.68 5.07 5.50
C THR A 269 1.61 3.64 6.02
N SER A 270 0.73 2.79 5.46
CA SER A 270 0.56 1.40 5.90
C SER A 270 1.82 0.56 5.69
N VAL A 271 2.54 0.78 4.59
CA VAL A 271 3.83 0.15 4.30
C VAL A 271 4.91 0.67 5.26
N THR A 272 4.90 1.97 5.53
CA THR A 272 5.80 2.60 6.50
C THR A 272 5.61 2.03 7.90
N ILE A 273 4.36 1.93 8.39
CA ILE A 273 4.02 1.32 9.67
C ILE A 273 4.50 -0.13 9.73
N LYS A 274 4.24 -0.92 8.69
CA LYS A 274 4.64 -2.33 8.62
C LYS A 274 6.16 -2.50 8.68
N ARG A 275 6.91 -1.63 7.98
CA ARG A 275 8.39 -1.60 7.99
C ARG A 275 8.93 -1.21 9.37
N ARG A 276 8.39 -0.15 9.98
CA ARG A 276 8.73 0.29 11.34
C ARG A 276 8.44 -0.78 12.41
N ALA A 277 7.32 -1.49 12.27
CA ALA A 277 7.00 -2.61 13.17
C ALA A 277 8.05 -3.73 13.10
N LEU A 278 8.61 -4.00 11.91
CA LEU A 278 9.68 -4.99 11.74
C LEU A 278 11.02 -4.55 12.33
N THR A 279 11.29 -3.24 12.41
CA THR A 279 12.52 -2.67 13.01
C THR A 279 12.40 -2.42 14.52
N GLU A 280 11.27 -2.81 15.14
CA GLU A 280 10.98 -2.60 16.57
C GLU A 280 10.89 -1.12 16.97
N TYR A 281 10.44 -0.25 16.05
CA TYR A 281 10.16 1.15 16.32
C TYR A 281 9.22 1.36 17.52
N GLY A 282 9.56 2.32 18.39
CA GLY A 282 8.90 2.66 19.65
C GLY A 282 8.99 1.60 20.76
N LEU A 283 9.70 0.49 20.50
CA LEU A 283 9.92 -0.57 21.48
C LEU A 283 11.31 -0.56 22.11
N LYS A 284 12.25 0.27 21.65
CA LYS A 284 13.58 0.40 22.25
C LYS A 284 13.49 0.92 23.69
N GLU A 285 14.48 0.58 24.51
CA GLU A 285 14.52 0.98 25.93
C GLU A 285 14.74 2.49 26.04
N ASP A 286 15.76 2.99 25.36
CA ASP A 286 16.04 4.42 25.27
C ASP A 286 15.11 5.10 24.26
N LEU A 287 14.46 6.19 24.69
CA LEU A 287 13.47 6.90 23.87
C LEU A 287 14.09 7.49 22.60
N TRP A 288 15.30 8.05 22.69
CA TRP A 288 15.99 8.70 21.57
C TRP A 288 16.30 7.73 20.41
N GLN A 289 16.58 6.45 20.70
CA GLN A 289 16.86 5.44 19.67
C GLN A 289 15.64 5.18 18.77
N ASN A 290 14.43 5.47 19.26
CA ASN A 290 13.23 5.36 18.42
C ASN A 290 13.15 6.48 17.39
N GLY A 291 13.81 7.62 17.63
CA GLY A 291 13.94 8.71 16.67
C GLY A 291 14.80 8.34 15.46
N ASP A 292 15.87 7.57 15.66
CA ASP A 292 16.72 7.07 14.55
C ASP A 292 15.98 6.07 13.64
N LEU A 293 14.91 5.47 14.14
CA LEU A 293 14.04 4.54 13.41
C LEU A 293 12.82 5.22 12.79
N ALA A 294 12.61 6.51 13.05
CA ALA A 294 11.60 7.32 12.40
C ALA A 294 12.08 7.73 11.00
N ASP A 295 11.17 7.77 10.04
CA ASP A 295 11.49 8.22 8.67
C ASP A 295 11.31 9.73 8.49
N ASP A 296 10.69 10.37 9.48
CA ASP A 296 10.30 11.77 9.47
C ASP A 296 11.09 12.53 10.54
N ASP A 297 11.59 13.71 10.17
CA ASP A 297 12.33 14.58 11.08
C ASP A 297 11.45 15.04 12.25
N ASP A 298 10.13 15.22 12.05
CA ASP A 298 9.21 15.64 13.11
C ASP A 298 9.08 14.58 14.21
N LEU A 299 8.89 13.31 13.80
CA LEU A 299 8.84 12.18 14.73
C LEU A 299 10.19 11.97 15.42
N LYS A 300 11.30 12.13 14.67
CA LYS A 300 12.64 12.03 15.21
C LYS A 300 12.88 13.08 16.31
N ASN A 301 12.55 14.34 16.02
CA ASN A 301 12.65 15.45 16.97
C ASN A 301 11.77 15.21 18.20
N LEU A 302 10.55 14.70 18.01
CA LEU A 302 9.67 14.35 19.12
C LEU A 302 10.29 13.30 20.04
N TRP A 303 10.85 12.21 19.51
CA TRP A 303 11.49 11.17 20.35
C TRP A 303 12.71 11.68 21.12
N TYR A 304 13.53 12.54 20.50
CA TYR A 304 14.62 13.21 21.20
C TYR A 304 14.12 14.15 22.29
N TRP A 305 13.09 14.94 22.00
CA TRP A 305 12.50 15.84 22.99
C TRP A 305 11.90 15.07 24.18
N LEU A 306 11.21 13.95 23.92
CA LEU A 306 10.67 13.09 24.98
C LEU A 306 11.80 12.51 25.86
N TYR A 307 12.93 12.14 25.27
CA TYR A 307 14.10 11.72 26.02
C TYR A 307 14.66 12.84 26.90
N LEU A 308 14.85 14.04 26.33
CA LEU A 308 15.37 15.20 27.05
C LEU A 308 14.46 15.60 28.21
N SER A 309 13.15 15.76 27.95
CA SER A 309 12.15 16.10 28.96
C SER A 309 12.14 15.08 30.11
N ARG A 310 12.23 13.78 29.80
CA ARG A 310 12.32 12.74 30.82
C ARG A 310 13.61 12.81 31.65
N SER A 311 14.77 13.01 31.00
CA SER A 311 16.05 13.16 31.70
C SER A 311 16.02 14.32 32.68
N LEU A 312 15.45 15.46 32.26
CA LEU A 312 15.32 16.65 33.10
C LEU A 312 14.45 16.43 34.36
N VAL A 313 13.40 15.63 34.24
CA VAL A 313 12.54 15.26 35.38
C VAL A 313 13.26 14.26 36.30
N GLU A 314 13.95 13.26 35.75
CA GLU A 314 14.68 12.24 36.52
C GLU A 314 15.90 12.84 37.26
N GLU A 315 16.56 13.85 36.70
CA GLU A 315 17.66 14.60 37.33
C GLU A 315 17.19 15.56 38.45
N GLY A 316 15.87 15.75 38.61
CA GLY A 316 15.29 16.62 39.64
C GLY A 316 15.31 18.12 39.30
N ASN A 317 15.64 18.49 38.06
CA ASN A 317 15.66 19.89 37.59
C ASN A 317 14.23 20.51 37.54
N MET A 318 13.20 19.67 37.53
CA MET A 318 11.78 20.04 37.35
C MET A 318 10.95 19.82 38.62
N TRP A 319 11.35 20.42 39.75
CA TRP A 319 10.58 20.32 41.00
C TRP A 319 9.23 21.06 40.93
N GLY A 320 8.16 20.40 41.40
CA GLY A 320 6.81 20.99 41.53
C GLY A 320 5.85 20.71 40.36
N VAL A 321 6.24 19.90 39.37
CA VAL A 321 5.37 19.50 38.25
C VAL A 321 4.95 18.04 38.43
N ASN A 322 3.64 17.78 38.45
CA ASN A 322 3.07 16.45 38.73
C ASN A 322 3.01 15.51 37.51
N SER A 323 3.69 15.85 36.41
CA SER A 323 3.73 15.04 35.18
C SER A 323 5.11 14.44 34.94
N ARG A 324 5.17 13.21 34.43
CA ARG A 324 6.42 12.55 34.01
C ARG A 324 7.06 13.23 32.80
N LEU A 325 6.25 13.89 31.98
CA LEU A 325 6.64 14.58 30.76
C LEU A 325 5.88 15.92 30.70
N PRO A 326 6.41 16.96 31.36
CA PRO A 326 5.75 18.25 31.44
C PRO A 326 5.88 19.03 30.13
N GLY A 327 4.79 19.70 29.72
CA GLY A 327 4.83 20.69 28.65
C GLY A 327 5.09 22.09 29.21
N VAL A 328 5.54 23.02 28.37
CA VAL A 328 5.85 24.41 28.75
C VAL A 328 4.70 25.09 29.49
N ARG A 329 3.44 24.83 29.09
CA ARG A 329 2.26 25.41 29.76
C ARG A 329 2.06 24.91 31.19
N SER A 330 2.33 23.62 31.40
CA SER A 330 2.25 23.02 32.74
C SER A 330 3.34 23.55 33.66
N VAL A 331 4.54 23.81 33.13
CA VAL A 331 5.67 24.39 33.88
C VAL A 331 5.38 25.83 34.30
N LEU A 332 4.79 26.62 33.39
CA LEU A 332 4.35 27.99 33.65
C LEU A 332 3.04 28.06 34.45
N LYS A 333 2.45 26.92 34.83
CA LYS A 333 1.19 26.80 35.59
C LYS A 333 -0.01 27.49 34.92
N LEU A 334 0.00 27.54 33.59
CA LEU A 334 -1.06 28.19 32.80
C LEU A 334 -2.36 27.37 32.75
N ASP A 335 -2.27 26.05 32.96
CA ASP A 335 -3.42 25.13 32.85
C ASP A 335 -4.25 25.03 34.15
N GLY A 336 -3.83 25.71 35.23
CA GLY A 336 -4.46 25.66 36.56
C GLY A 336 -5.52 26.74 36.85
N VAL A 337 -6.17 27.30 35.83
CA VAL A 337 -7.18 28.37 35.99
C VAL A 337 -8.53 27.77 36.39
N ASN A 338 -8.68 27.37 37.64
CA ASN A 338 -9.99 27.39 38.29
C ASN A 338 -10.35 28.86 38.56
N MET A 339 -11.51 29.26 38.05
CA MET A 339 -12.06 30.61 37.85
C MET A 339 -12.14 31.57 39.06
N ASN A 340 -11.57 31.23 40.23
CA ASN A 340 -11.74 32.02 41.46
C ASN A 340 -10.46 32.51 42.16
N ASN A 341 -9.26 32.33 41.58
CA ASN A 341 -8.04 32.95 42.11
C ASN A 341 -7.10 33.40 40.99
N SER A 342 -7.36 34.60 40.46
CA SER A 342 -6.55 35.30 39.45
C SER A 342 -5.27 35.90 40.05
N SER A 343 -4.47 35.10 40.77
CA SER A 343 -3.14 35.51 41.23
C SER A 343 -2.27 34.33 41.65
N SER A 344 -1.64 33.65 40.68
CA SER A 344 -0.45 32.83 40.98
C SER A 344 0.51 32.67 39.80
N LEU A 345 0.56 33.65 38.89
CA LEU A 345 1.77 33.83 38.08
C LEU A 345 2.81 34.46 39.02
N VAL A 346 3.92 33.76 39.27
CA VAL A 346 5.11 34.40 39.83
C VAL A 346 5.49 35.49 38.83
N LYS A 347 5.43 36.76 39.25
CA LYS A 347 5.77 37.88 38.36
C LYS A 347 7.21 37.71 37.92
N SER A 348 7.43 37.72 36.61
CA SER A 348 8.79 37.64 36.08
C SER A 348 9.52 38.95 36.34
N ASP A 349 10.79 38.86 36.74
CA ASP A 349 11.67 40.01 36.87
C ASP A 349 12.03 40.53 35.47
N MET A 350 11.91 41.83 35.26
CA MET A 350 12.23 42.48 34.00
C MET A 350 13.61 43.12 34.11
N GLU A 351 14.52 42.69 33.24
CA GLU A 351 15.85 43.27 33.08
C GLU A 351 15.99 43.97 31.73
N CYS A 352 16.68 45.10 31.70
CA CYS A 352 17.05 45.78 30.47
C CYS A 352 18.53 45.53 30.22
N LEU A 353 18.85 44.64 29.27
CA LEU A 353 20.23 44.32 28.95
C LEU A 353 20.73 45.14 27.75
N PRO A 354 21.93 45.74 27.84
CA PRO A 354 22.59 46.32 26.68
C PRO A 354 23.13 45.21 25.76
N TRP A 355 23.42 45.55 24.51
CA TRP A 355 24.12 44.66 23.60
C TRP A 355 25.53 44.37 24.15
N ALA A 356 25.92 43.09 24.17
CA ALA A 356 27.11 42.62 24.91
C ALA A 356 28.46 43.01 24.28
N ASP A 357 28.45 43.66 23.11
CA ASP A 357 29.66 43.99 22.35
C ASP A 357 30.14 45.43 22.63
N GLU A 358 31.24 45.57 23.38
CA GLU A 358 31.89 46.85 23.72
C GLU A 358 32.40 47.67 22.51
N VAL A 359 32.41 47.08 21.30
CA VAL A 359 32.98 47.67 20.07
C VAL A 359 31.96 48.52 19.29
N TYR A 360 30.66 48.32 19.48
CA TYR A 360 29.61 49.10 18.81
C TYR A 360 29.12 50.23 19.72
N VAL A 361 29.96 51.25 19.87
CA VAL A 361 29.81 52.41 20.77
C VAL A 361 28.55 53.28 20.50
N ASN A 362 27.73 52.95 19.49
CA ASN A 362 26.57 53.74 19.07
C ASN A 362 25.20 53.05 19.28
N ILE A 363 25.15 51.88 19.93
CA ILE A 363 23.88 51.21 20.26
C ILE A 363 23.49 51.58 21.71
N TYR A 364 22.59 52.55 21.86
CA TYR A 364 22.11 53.02 23.16
C TYR A 364 20.84 52.30 23.63
N SER A 365 20.23 51.47 22.78
CA SER A 365 19.04 50.69 23.16
C SER A 365 19.40 49.50 24.04
N SER A 366 18.64 49.37 25.12
CA SER A 366 18.59 48.16 25.93
C SER A 366 17.37 47.34 25.54
N THR A 367 17.52 46.02 25.45
CA THR A 367 16.43 45.11 25.16
C THR A 367 15.85 44.56 26.47
N LYS A 368 14.51 44.52 26.55
CA LYS A 368 13.79 44.01 27.72
C LYS A 368 13.78 42.49 27.69
N ILE A 369 14.30 41.87 28.73
CA ILE A 369 14.32 40.42 28.95
C ILE A 369 13.59 40.13 30.26
N TYR A 370 12.83 39.05 30.27
CA TYR A 370 12.05 38.62 31.45
C TYR A 370 12.59 37.30 31.98
N ARG A 371 12.84 37.24 33.30
CA ARG A 371 13.36 36.04 33.97
C ARG A 371 12.48 35.61 35.12
N SER A 372 12.36 34.30 35.30
CA SER A 372 11.75 33.66 36.47
C SER A 372 12.16 32.18 36.49
N ASP A 373 12.13 31.55 37.66
CA ASP A 373 12.45 30.11 37.79
C ASP A 373 11.57 29.25 36.87
N ASP A 374 10.30 29.61 36.70
CA ASP A 374 9.37 28.88 35.83
C ASP A 374 9.69 29.11 34.33
N ARG A 375 10.15 30.31 33.93
CA ARG A 375 10.66 30.57 32.57
C ARG A 375 11.97 29.85 32.28
N GLU A 376 12.88 29.77 33.25
CA GLU A 376 14.15 29.05 33.07
C GLU A 376 13.93 27.55 32.86
N LYS A 377 13.01 26.95 33.62
CA LYS A 377 12.58 25.56 33.42
C LYS A 377 11.96 25.36 32.04
N ALA A 378 11.11 26.29 31.59
CA ALA A 378 10.52 26.25 30.26
C ALA A 378 11.57 26.41 29.14
N LEU A 379 12.55 27.30 29.31
CA LEU A 379 13.70 27.43 28.40
C LEU A 379 14.54 26.16 28.35
N GLN A 380 14.69 25.46 29.47
CA GLN A 380 15.38 24.16 29.52
C GLN A 380 14.65 23.09 28.69
N LEU A 381 13.30 23.08 28.68
CA LEU A 381 12.51 22.20 27.82
C LEU A 381 12.67 22.53 26.32
N CYS A 382 12.90 23.80 25.98
CA CYS A 382 13.22 24.23 24.61
C CYS A 382 14.69 24.00 24.22
N GLY A 383 15.55 23.54 25.15
CA GLY A 383 16.98 23.39 24.91
C GLY A 383 17.78 24.72 24.92
N TRP A 384 17.20 25.81 25.42
CA TRP A 384 17.76 27.17 25.42
C TRP A 384 18.31 27.63 26.79
N LYS A 385 18.54 26.70 27.73
CA LYS A 385 19.16 27.04 29.02
C LYS A 385 20.69 26.89 28.93
N PHE A 386 21.40 28.02 29.08
CA PHE A 386 22.85 28.08 29.02
C PHE A 386 23.41 28.60 30.35
N ASP A 387 23.81 27.69 31.24
CA ASP A 387 24.37 28.07 32.55
C ASP A 387 25.74 28.75 32.43
N ARG A 388 26.45 28.49 31.33
CA ARG A 388 27.79 29.03 31.04
C ARG A 388 27.93 29.40 29.57
N GLU A 389 28.78 30.37 29.30
CA GLU A 389 29.14 30.74 27.93
C GLU A 389 29.73 29.55 27.14
N THR A 390 30.43 28.63 27.82
CA THR A 390 30.94 27.41 27.20
C THR A 390 29.83 26.48 26.72
N THR A 391 28.72 26.36 27.46
CA THR A 391 27.56 25.54 27.04
C THR A 391 26.82 26.18 25.88
N PHE A 392 26.78 27.52 25.83
CA PHE A 392 26.22 28.26 24.71
C PHE A 392 27.04 28.07 23.43
N MET A 393 28.37 28.20 23.52
CA MET A 393 29.26 27.98 22.36
C MET A 393 29.18 26.53 21.85
N ALA A 394 29.18 25.54 22.74
CA ALA A 394 29.05 24.13 22.35
C ALA A 394 27.72 23.81 21.66
N PHE A 395 26.64 24.54 22.00
CA PHE A 395 25.35 24.43 21.33
C PHE A 395 25.40 25.00 19.91
N LEU A 396 26.02 26.17 19.73
CA LEU A 396 26.22 26.78 18.41
C LEU A 396 27.14 25.93 17.53
N ASP A 397 28.23 25.39 18.07
CA ASP A 397 29.15 24.50 17.35
C ASP A 397 28.46 23.23 16.83
N ARG A 398 27.48 22.70 17.58
CA ARG A 398 26.67 21.56 17.13
C ARG A 398 25.79 21.95 15.94
N LEU A 399 25.10 23.09 16.01
CA LEU A 399 24.28 23.58 14.91
C LEU A 399 25.12 23.88 13.65
N GLU A 400 26.33 24.42 13.82
CA GLU A 400 27.28 24.60 12.72
C GLU A 400 27.72 23.26 12.12
N SER A 401 27.93 22.24 12.96
CA SER A 401 28.29 20.88 12.50
C SER A 401 27.16 20.20 11.74
N ASP A 402 25.90 20.47 12.12
CA ASP A 402 24.70 20.00 11.44
C ASP A 402 24.40 20.80 10.15
N GLY A 403 25.19 21.84 9.85
CA GLY A 403 25.03 22.71 8.68
C GLY A 403 23.97 23.81 8.84
N ALA A 404 23.37 23.94 10.03
CA ALA A 404 22.30 24.89 10.35
C ALA A 404 22.84 26.29 10.75
N TYR A 405 23.66 26.88 9.88
CA TYR A 405 24.34 28.17 10.15
C TYR A 405 23.36 29.35 10.36
N SER A 406 22.24 29.39 9.62
CA SER A 406 21.23 30.45 9.75
C SER A 406 20.54 30.41 11.12
N ARG A 407 20.18 29.20 11.58
CA ARG A 407 19.64 28.97 12.94
C ARG A 407 20.65 29.38 14.02
N ALA A 408 21.90 28.94 13.92
CA ALA A 408 22.95 29.29 14.88
C ALA A 408 23.18 30.82 14.96
N ALA A 409 23.24 31.48 13.81
CA ALA A 409 23.39 32.94 13.72
C ALA A 409 22.19 33.68 14.35
N ALA A 410 20.97 33.23 14.08
CA ALA A 410 19.77 33.82 14.67
C ALA A 410 19.75 33.72 16.19
N ILE A 411 20.11 32.55 16.74
CA ILE A 411 20.19 32.34 18.18
C ILE A 411 21.28 33.21 18.83
N ALA A 412 22.41 33.44 18.14
CA ALA A 412 23.43 34.39 18.58
C ALA A 412 22.92 35.85 18.61
N VAL A 413 22.13 36.26 17.61
CA VAL A 413 21.47 37.59 17.61
C VAL A 413 20.43 37.71 18.72
N PHE A 414 19.60 36.69 18.93
CA PHE A 414 18.63 36.67 20.04
C PHE A 414 19.32 36.69 21.41
N SER A 415 20.57 36.22 21.49
CA SER A 415 21.39 36.31 22.70
C SER A 415 22.16 37.64 22.81
N LEU A 416 21.85 38.63 21.97
CA LEU A 416 22.47 39.96 21.90
C LEU A 416 23.98 39.95 21.59
N LYS A 417 24.46 38.91 20.88
CA LYS A 417 25.86 38.74 20.46
C LYS A 417 26.00 38.89 18.95
N LEU A 418 25.92 40.14 18.47
CA LEU A 418 25.87 40.45 17.05
C LEU A 418 27.17 40.06 16.32
N ARG A 419 28.33 40.32 16.94
CA ARG A 419 29.62 39.94 16.35
C ARG A 419 29.74 38.44 16.10
N LEU A 420 29.36 37.64 17.11
CA LEU A 420 29.38 36.18 16.99
C LEU A 420 28.47 35.70 15.85
N SER A 421 27.28 36.30 15.70
CA SER A 421 26.39 35.99 14.58
C SER A 421 27.05 36.27 13.22
N ILE A 422 27.74 37.40 13.06
CA ILE A 422 28.44 37.74 11.81
C ILE A 422 29.55 36.72 11.51
N GLU A 423 30.31 36.33 12.53
CA GLU A 423 31.37 35.31 12.40
C GLU A 423 30.79 33.96 11.95
N ILE A 424 29.66 33.52 12.52
CA ILE A 424 28.96 32.29 12.13
C ILE A 424 28.46 32.36 10.68
N LEU A 425 27.85 33.47 10.28
CA LEU A 425 27.35 33.65 8.91
C LEU A 425 28.48 33.65 7.88
N ASN A 426 29.63 34.25 8.21
CA ASN A 426 30.81 34.23 7.34
C ASN A 426 31.38 32.81 7.21
N ARG A 427 31.48 32.05 8.31
CA ARG A 427 31.86 30.63 8.27
C ARG A 427 30.90 29.79 7.42
N GLY A 428 29.59 30.01 7.59
CA GLY A 428 28.56 29.33 6.80
C GLY A 428 28.59 29.69 5.32
N SER A 429 28.85 30.96 4.99
CA SER A 429 29.03 31.42 3.61
C SER A 429 30.22 30.74 2.94
N GLU A 430 31.38 30.67 3.62
CA GLU A 430 32.55 29.95 3.11
C GLU A 430 32.27 28.46 2.89
N ALA A 431 31.50 27.82 3.77
CA ALA A 431 31.08 26.42 3.62
C ALA A 431 30.14 26.22 2.42
N GLN A 432 29.14 27.10 2.24
CA GLN A 432 28.20 27.04 1.12
C GLN A 432 28.87 27.32 -0.24
N LEU A 433 29.82 28.27 -0.28
CA LEU A 433 30.60 28.59 -1.48
C LEU A 433 31.48 27.41 -1.91
N LYS A 434 32.07 26.68 -0.96
CA LYS A 434 32.82 25.44 -1.25
C LYS A 434 31.94 24.33 -1.86
N MET A 435 30.64 24.37 -1.59
CA MET A 435 29.64 23.45 -2.15
C MET A 435 28.97 23.97 -3.43
N GLY A 436 29.35 25.15 -3.94
CA GLY A 436 28.83 25.71 -5.19
C GLY A 436 27.47 26.41 -5.08
N HIS A 437 26.99 26.73 -3.87
CA HIS A 437 25.73 27.42 -3.65
C HIS A 437 25.89 28.94 -3.54
N VAL A 438 24.89 29.70 -4.02
CA VAL A 438 24.82 31.16 -3.81
C VAL A 438 24.45 31.43 -2.35
N SER A 439 25.32 32.11 -1.61
CA SER A 439 25.13 32.32 -0.17
C SER A 439 24.39 33.63 0.13
N SER A 440 23.12 33.51 0.54
CA SER A 440 22.36 34.58 1.18
C SER A 440 22.94 34.98 2.55
N LEU A 441 23.74 34.11 3.18
CA LEU A 441 24.34 34.34 4.50
C LEU A 441 25.33 35.51 4.50
N ASN A 442 26.16 35.66 3.45
CA ASN A 442 27.11 36.76 3.36
C ASN A 442 26.43 38.12 3.21
N ILE A 443 25.31 38.17 2.47
CA ILE A 443 24.51 39.39 2.30
C ILE A 443 23.96 39.84 3.65
N VAL A 444 23.45 38.89 4.44
CA VAL A 444 22.95 39.16 5.80
C VAL A 444 24.11 39.55 6.73
N ALA A 445 25.27 38.88 6.68
CA ALA A 445 26.44 39.24 7.48
C ALA A 445 26.90 40.69 7.23
N MET A 446 26.96 41.10 5.96
CA MET A 446 27.26 42.49 5.58
C MET A 446 26.19 43.45 6.11
N ALA A 447 24.91 43.11 5.99
CA ALA A 447 23.83 43.94 6.52
C ALA A 447 23.92 44.08 8.06
N LEU A 448 24.18 43.01 8.81
CA LEU A 448 24.35 43.05 10.27
C LEU A 448 25.52 43.93 10.70
N SER A 449 26.61 43.96 9.93
CA SER A 449 27.78 44.81 10.25
C SER A 449 27.46 46.31 10.24
N GLY A 450 26.44 46.72 9.46
CA GLY A 450 25.96 48.09 9.36
C GLY A 450 24.74 48.39 10.23
N PHE A 451 24.40 47.52 11.18
CA PHE A 451 23.27 47.73 12.09
C PHE A 451 23.41 49.05 12.86
N SER A 452 22.32 49.82 12.88
CA SER A 452 22.20 51.06 13.64
C SER A 452 20.83 51.10 14.31
N ASP A 453 20.80 51.59 15.55
CA ASP A 453 19.59 51.70 16.36
C ASP A 453 18.71 52.91 15.98
N ASP A 454 19.10 53.67 14.95
CA ASP A 454 18.33 54.82 14.48
C ASP A 454 17.09 54.37 13.69
N ARG A 455 15.93 54.84 14.15
CA ARG A 455 14.60 54.53 13.60
C ARG A 455 14.41 55.01 12.17
N ASN A 456 15.14 56.05 11.77
CA ASN A 456 15.09 56.61 10.41
C ASN A 456 16.29 56.21 9.56
N SER A 457 17.07 55.22 9.99
CA SER A 457 18.24 54.78 9.25
C SER A 457 17.85 54.19 7.88
N MET A 458 18.63 54.57 6.86
CA MET A 458 18.54 53.95 5.52
C MET A 458 18.73 52.43 5.59
N TRP A 459 19.49 51.95 6.58
CA TRP A 459 19.66 50.53 6.88
C TRP A 459 18.32 49.84 7.14
N ARG A 460 17.47 50.43 7.99
CA ARG A 460 16.17 49.84 8.38
C ARG A 460 15.22 49.74 7.18
N GLU A 461 15.16 50.77 6.34
CA GLU A 461 14.35 50.75 5.12
C GLU A 461 14.81 49.65 4.13
N LEU A 462 16.13 49.49 3.97
CA LEU A 462 16.71 48.46 3.11
C LEU A 462 16.47 47.05 3.67
N CYS A 463 16.56 46.85 4.99
CA CYS A 463 16.30 45.56 5.63
C CYS A 463 14.84 45.14 5.49
N LEU A 464 13.89 46.07 5.69
CA LEU A 464 12.45 45.81 5.50
C LEU A 464 12.09 45.45 4.05
N LYS A 465 12.76 46.06 3.07
CA LYS A 465 12.60 45.70 1.64
C LYS A 465 13.24 44.36 1.29
N SER A 466 14.32 43.99 1.97
CA SER A 466 15.07 42.75 1.72
C SER A 466 14.44 41.53 2.41
N LEU A 467 13.65 41.73 3.47
CA LEU A 467 12.96 40.67 4.22
C LEU A 467 12.11 39.74 3.34
N SER A 468 11.41 40.28 2.33
CA SER A 468 10.60 39.49 1.40
C SER A 468 11.41 38.71 0.36
N GLN A 469 12.70 39.02 0.21
CA GLN A 469 13.61 38.36 -0.74
C GLN A 469 14.37 37.19 -0.12
N LEU A 470 14.37 37.07 1.21
CA LEU A 470 15.03 36.00 1.94
C LEU A 470 14.15 34.76 2.03
N THR A 471 14.67 33.62 1.56
CA THR A 471 13.99 32.33 1.62
C THR A 471 14.09 31.66 2.99
N ASP A 472 15.20 31.86 3.71
CA ASP A 472 15.45 31.23 5.01
C ASP A 472 14.70 31.95 6.16
N PRO A 473 13.89 31.21 6.96
CA PRO A 473 13.07 31.78 8.02
C PRO A 473 13.88 32.38 9.17
N TYR A 474 15.03 31.81 9.51
CA TYR A 474 15.87 32.33 10.60
C TYR A 474 16.54 33.65 10.21
N LEU A 475 16.94 33.80 8.95
CA LEU A 475 17.47 35.08 8.46
C LEU A 475 16.40 36.18 8.45
N ARG A 476 15.16 35.85 8.08
CA ARG A 476 14.02 36.78 8.22
C ARG A 476 13.77 37.14 9.68
N ALA A 477 13.76 36.15 10.57
CA ALA A 477 13.56 36.37 12.00
C ALA A 477 14.63 37.29 12.61
N MET A 478 15.89 37.20 12.17
CA MET A 478 16.96 38.10 12.59
C MET A 478 16.66 39.56 12.24
N PHE A 479 16.31 39.84 10.98
CA PHE A 479 15.95 41.21 10.57
C PHE A 479 14.67 41.68 11.24
N ALA A 480 13.66 40.81 11.39
CA ALA A 480 12.43 41.12 12.10
C ALA A 480 12.69 41.49 13.57
N PHE A 481 13.64 40.83 14.23
CA PHE A 481 14.03 41.17 15.61
C PHE A 481 14.76 42.51 15.70
N LEU A 482 15.76 42.74 14.84
CA LEU A 482 16.53 43.99 14.81
C LEU A 482 15.69 45.20 14.38
N THR A 483 14.61 44.96 13.62
CA THR A 483 13.67 46.00 13.20
C THR A 483 12.42 46.07 14.10
N ALA A 484 12.31 45.26 15.15
CA ALA A 484 11.14 45.27 16.03
C ALA A 484 10.94 46.61 16.75
N GLU A 485 9.69 47.08 16.85
CA GLU A 485 9.34 48.32 17.55
C GLU A 485 8.63 48.04 18.87
N ASN A 486 9.03 48.72 19.95
CA ASN A 486 8.33 48.76 21.23
C ASN A 486 7.97 47.37 21.82
N GLY A 487 8.78 46.34 21.55
CA GLY A 487 8.51 44.97 22.00
C GLY A 487 7.33 44.30 21.27
N ASN A 488 7.05 44.68 20.02
CA ASN A 488 6.25 43.90 19.10
C ASN A 488 7.16 42.93 18.33
N TYR A 489 7.01 41.64 18.63
CA TYR A 489 7.79 40.57 18.02
C TYR A 489 6.94 39.63 17.15
N ASP A 490 5.73 40.05 16.74
CA ASP A 490 4.79 39.19 16.00
C ASP A 490 5.40 38.63 14.70
N ALA A 491 6.27 39.38 14.03
CA ALA A 491 6.96 38.93 12.82
C ALA A 491 7.96 37.79 13.07
N VAL A 492 8.57 37.73 14.26
CA VAL A 492 9.46 36.62 14.67
C VAL A 492 8.62 35.44 15.17
N LEU A 493 7.60 35.73 15.98
CA LEU A 493 6.79 34.74 16.67
C LEU A 493 5.83 33.98 15.75
N ASN A 494 5.45 34.54 14.60
CA ASN A 494 4.51 33.94 13.64
C ASN A 494 5.18 33.44 12.36
N GLU A 495 6.51 33.45 12.28
CA GLU A 495 7.26 32.84 11.17
C GLU A 495 6.96 31.33 11.12
N SER A 496 6.43 30.83 10.00
CA SER A 496 5.86 29.48 9.91
C SER A 496 6.91 28.37 9.94
N ASP A 497 8.03 28.60 9.27
CA ASP A 497 9.05 27.56 9.01
C ASP A 497 10.18 27.59 10.05
N MET A 498 10.06 28.43 11.08
CA MET A 498 10.99 28.47 12.20
C MET A 498 10.57 27.44 13.26
N ALA A 499 11.54 26.70 13.80
CA ALA A 499 11.29 25.67 14.79
C ALA A 499 10.50 26.21 15.99
N VAL A 500 9.47 25.47 16.41
CA VAL A 500 8.56 25.88 17.48
C VAL A 500 9.32 26.03 18.80
N GLU A 501 10.32 25.19 19.06
CA GLU A 501 11.22 25.26 20.21
C GLU A 501 11.87 26.64 20.32
N ASP A 502 12.40 27.15 19.20
CA ASP A 502 13.10 28.43 19.14
C ASP A 502 12.11 29.61 19.24
N ARG A 503 10.92 29.49 18.63
CA ARG A 503 9.83 30.50 18.75
C ARG A 503 9.35 30.63 20.19
N VAL A 504 9.13 29.51 20.85
CA VAL A 504 8.70 29.45 22.26
C VAL A 504 9.82 29.95 23.16
N ALA A 505 11.07 29.56 22.93
CA ALA A 505 12.20 30.07 23.69
C ALA A 505 12.37 31.59 23.55
N PHE A 506 12.27 32.11 22.32
CA PHE A 506 12.27 33.54 22.07
C PHE A 506 11.14 34.26 22.82
N ALA A 507 9.92 33.71 22.79
CA ALA A 507 8.77 34.25 23.52
C ALA A 507 9.03 34.27 25.05
N LEU A 508 9.60 33.19 25.60
CA LEU A 508 9.97 33.06 27.00
C LEU A 508 11.03 34.09 27.43
N THR A 509 11.88 34.56 26.52
CA THR A 509 12.90 35.58 26.80
C THR A 509 12.35 37.00 26.74
N PHE A 510 11.56 37.34 25.70
CA PHE A 510 11.26 38.73 25.36
C PHE A 510 9.82 39.21 25.61
N LEU A 511 8.85 38.31 25.81
CA LEU A 511 7.46 38.70 26.07
C LEU A 511 7.17 38.90 27.55
N SER A 512 6.33 39.88 27.87
CA SER A 512 5.74 40.03 29.20
C SER A 512 4.78 38.87 29.53
N ASP A 513 4.51 38.63 30.82
CA ASP A 513 3.72 37.47 31.27
C ASP A 513 2.34 37.38 30.61
N GLN A 514 1.64 38.51 30.44
CA GLN A 514 0.33 38.56 29.78
C GLN A 514 0.42 38.18 28.30
N LYS A 515 1.33 38.83 27.55
CA LYS A 515 1.53 38.55 26.12
C LYS A 515 2.00 37.12 25.88
N LEU A 516 2.85 36.60 26.76
CA LEU A 516 3.34 35.22 26.71
C LEU A 516 2.19 34.23 26.89
N GLY A 517 1.34 34.43 27.89
CA GLY A 517 0.17 33.57 28.12
C GLY A 517 -0.79 33.54 26.91
N ASP A 518 -1.09 34.70 26.35
CA ASP A 518 -1.94 34.82 25.16
C ASP A 518 -1.32 34.15 23.93
N TYR A 519 -0.01 34.37 23.70
CA TYR A 519 0.73 33.76 22.60
C TYR A 519 0.77 32.24 22.71
N LEU A 520 1.15 31.69 23.87
CA LEU A 520 1.24 30.24 24.08
C LEU A 520 -0.12 29.57 23.94
N LYS A 521 -1.20 30.22 24.39
CA LYS A 521 -2.57 29.71 24.21
C LYS A 521 -2.95 29.67 22.73
N HIS A 522 -2.69 30.74 21.98
CA HIS A 522 -2.98 30.78 20.55
C HIS A 522 -2.15 29.74 19.77
N LEU A 523 -0.85 29.67 20.05
CA LEU A 523 0.06 28.72 19.42
C LEU A 523 -0.34 27.26 19.72
N THR A 524 -0.71 26.95 20.97
CA THR A 524 -1.17 25.60 21.33
C THR A 524 -2.40 25.22 20.52
N ASN A 525 -3.42 26.09 20.46
CA ASN A 525 -4.64 25.80 19.72
C ASN A 525 -4.35 25.60 18.22
N LYS A 526 -3.46 26.40 17.65
CA LYS A 526 -3.02 26.27 16.26
C LYS A 526 -2.37 24.92 16.01
N LEU A 527 -1.35 24.56 16.80
CA LEU A 527 -0.59 23.31 16.63
C LEU A 527 -1.45 22.06 16.89
N VAL A 528 -2.36 22.13 17.86
CA VAL A 528 -3.33 21.04 18.12
C VAL A 528 -4.24 20.86 16.91
N GLN A 529 -4.79 21.93 16.33
CA GLN A 529 -5.66 21.85 15.15
C GLN A 529 -4.94 21.37 13.89
N GLU A 530 -3.69 21.80 13.70
CA GLU A 530 -2.84 21.37 12.59
C GLU A 530 -2.31 19.93 12.76
N GLY A 531 -2.41 19.35 13.96
CA GLY A 531 -1.85 18.04 14.27
C GLY A 531 -0.31 18.02 14.27
N ASP A 532 0.34 19.16 14.52
CA ASP A 532 1.80 19.29 14.50
C ASP A 532 2.41 18.71 15.78
N LEU A 533 3.29 17.71 15.63
CA LEU A 533 3.95 17.01 16.73
C LEU A 533 4.82 17.93 17.60
N ALA A 534 5.32 19.04 17.07
CA ALA A 534 6.07 20.03 17.85
C ALA A 534 5.21 20.64 18.97
N GLY A 535 3.88 20.63 18.84
CA GLY A 535 2.97 21.08 19.89
C GLY A 535 3.03 20.24 21.17
N MET A 536 3.60 19.03 21.14
CA MET A 536 3.89 18.22 22.33
C MET A 536 4.80 18.95 23.32
N LEU A 537 5.67 19.85 22.86
CA LEU A 537 6.47 20.74 23.71
C LEU A 537 5.58 21.59 24.65
N LEU A 538 4.44 22.06 24.14
CA LEU A 538 3.54 22.97 24.86
C LEU A 538 2.58 22.20 25.77
N THR A 539 1.95 21.16 25.24
CA THR A 539 0.90 20.38 25.91
C THR A 539 1.47 19.36 26.91
N GLY A 540 2.60 18.74 26.57
CA GLY A 540 3.15 17.61 27.32
C GLY A 540 2.20 16.41 27.36
N ALA A 541 2.37 15.54 28.35
CA ALA A 541 1.53 14.35 28.55
C ALA A 541 0.17 14.66 29.22
N ASN A 542 -0.57 15.64 28.68
CA ASN A 542 -1.87 16.12 29.18
C ASN A 542 -3.02 15.80 28.20
N SER A 543 -4.27 16.14 28.55
CA SER A 543 -5.45 15.94 27.66
C SER A 543 -5.28 16.58 26.29
N ASP A 544 -4.75 17.80 26.24
CA ASP A 544 -4.55 18.56 24.99
C ASP A 544 -3.50 17.88 24.09
N GLY A 545 -2.55 17.15 24.69
CA GLY A 545 -1.59 16.32 23.96
C GLY A 545 -2.25 15.08 23.34
N VAL A 546 -3.30 14.53 23.96
CA VAL A 546 -4.09 13.45 23.37
C VAL A 546 -4.88 13.96 22.16
N GLU A 547 -5.48 15.15 22.26
CA GLU A 547 -6.20 15.79 21.14
C GLU A 547 -5.27 16.10 19.96
N LEU A 548 -4.07 16.61 20.24
CA LEU A 548 -3.03 16.84 19.23
C LEU A 548 -2.69 15.54 18.47
N LEU A 549 -2.44 14.45 19.19
CA LEU A 549 -2.12 13.17 18.57
C LEU A 549 -3.31 12.57 17.81
N GLN A 550 -4.56 12.85 18.21
CA GLN A 550 -5.75 12.46 17.45
C GLN A 550 -5.80 13.18 16.10
N ASN A 551 -5.61 14.51 16.09
CA ASN A 551 -5.60 15.27 14.83
C ASN A 551 -4.42 14.85 13.92
N TYR A 552 -3.26 14.56 14.50
CA TYR A 552 -2.15 13.95 13.76
C TYR A 552 -2.53 12.60 13.13
N LEU A 553 -3.22 11.73 13.88
CA LEU A 553 -3.71 10.45 13.38
C LEU A 553 -4.71 10.64 12.23
N ASP A 554 -5.64 11.59 12.35
CA ASP A 554 -6.66 11.85 11.34
C ASP A 554 -6.08 12.39 10.02
N ILE A 555 -4.94 13.10 10.09
CA ILE A 555 -4.23 13.62 8.91
C ILE A 555 -3.34 12.54 8.28
N THR A 556 -2.58 11.79 9.09
CA THR A 556 -1.50 10.92 8.59
C THR A 556 -1.89 9.44 8.47
N GLY A 557 -2.83 8.98 9.29
CA GLY A 557 -3.16 7.57 9.47
C GLY A 557 -2.10 6.76 10.26
N ASP A 558 -1.10 7.40 10.88
CA ASP A 558 -0.03 6.69 11.62
C ASP A 558 -0.50 6.23 13.02
N VAL A 559 -1.34 5.19 13.03
CA VAL A 559 -1.85 4.55 14.25
C VAL A 559 -0.75 3.94 15.10
N GLN A 560 0.39 3.58 14.51
CA GLN A 560 1.51 2.98 15.23
C GLN A 560 2.18 4.00 16.15
N SER A 561 2.56 5.15 15.61
CA SER A 561 3.25 6.20 16.37
C SER A 561 2.40 6.68 17.54
N VAL A 562 1.12 6.98 17.31
CA VAL A 562 0.21 7.44 18.39
C VAL A 562 -0.07 6.35 19.43
N SER A 563 -0.14 5.07 19.05
CA SER A 563 -0.31 3.97 20.01
C SER A 563 0.93 3.78 20.89
N LEU A 564 2.12 3.91 20.31
CA LEU A 564 3.40 3.77 21.04
C LEU A 564 3.63 4.98 21.95
N LEU A 565 3.35 6.19 21.48
CA LEU A 565 3.38 7.42 22.28
C LEU A 565 2.35 7.35 23.41
N GLY A 566 1.10 7.00 23.09
CA GLY A 566 0.02 6.76 24.04
C GLY A 566 0.46 5.88 25.21
N MET A 567 1.09 4.74 24.91
CA MET A 567 1.60 3.79 25.90
C MET A 567 2.80 4.32 26.71
N ARG A 568 3.77 4.98 26.07
CA ARG A 568 5.07 5.32 26.67
C ARG A 568 5.08 6.66 27.39
N VAL A 569 4.28 7.61 26.93
CA VAL A 569 4.33 9.03 27.32
C VAL A 569 3.28 9.36 28.36
N PHE A 570 2.05 8.87 28.18
CA PHE A 570 0.92 9.31 28.99
C PHE A 570 0.83 8.60 30.36
N PRO A 571 0.35 9.28 31.40
CA PRO A 571 0.11 8.69 32.70
C PRO A 571 -1.04 7.66 32.63
N GLY A 572 -1.02 6.68 33.54
CA GLY A 572 -1.91 5.51 33.49
C GLY A 572 -3.41 5.82 33.46
N ASN A 573 -3.85 6.95 34.03
CA ASN A 573 -5.23 7.42 33.96
C ASN A 573 -5.64 7.80 32.52
N LEU A 574 -4.75 8.47 31.77
CA LEU A 574 -5.00 8.84 30.38
C LEU A 574 -4.82 7.64 29.45
N VAL A 575 -3.86 6.74 29.74
CA VAL A 575 -3.72 5.49 28.98
C VAL A 575 -4.99 4.65 29.02
N GLN A 576 -5.73 4.66 30.14
CA GLN A 576 -7.02 3.96 30.27
C GLN A 576 -8.20 4.69 29.63
N SER A 577 -7.99 5.88 29.05
CA SER A 577 -9.04 6.56 28.29
C SER A 577 -9.50 5.72 27.10
N GLN A 578 -10.77 5.84 26.74
CA GLN A 578 -11.35 5.10 25.63
C GLN A 578 -10.57 5.34 24.32
N LEU A 579 -10.18 6.58 24.04
CA LEU A 579 -9.49 6.97 22.82
C LEU A 579 -8.13 6.24 22.66
N ILE A 580 -7.27 6.29 23.67
CA ILE A 580 -5.95 5.63 23.61
C ILE A 580 -6.10 4.10 23.52
N GLN A 581 -7.10 3.54 24.21
CA GLN A 581 -7.39 2.10 24.10
C GLN A 581 -7.87 1.70 22.70
N GLU A 582 -8.63 2.56 22.02
CA GLU A 582 -9.03 2.35 20.62
C GLU A 582 -7.83 2.37 19.68
N TRP A 583 -6.91 3.33 19.81
CA TRP A 583 -5.66 3.36 19.03
C TRP A 583 -4.87 2.06 19.20
N ILE A 584 -4.67 1.65 20.46
CA ILE A 584 -3.96 0.41 20.81
C ILE A 584 -4.69 -0.79 20.20
N SER A 585 -6.02 -0.89 20.31
CA SER A 585 -6.81 -1.99 19.75
C SER A 585 -6.69 -2.07 18.23
N ASN A 586 -6.73 -0.93 17.54
CA ASN A 586 -6.61 -0.84 16.10
C ASN A 586 -5.21 -1.26 15.62
N TYR A 587 -4.15 -0.77 16.29
CA TYR A 587 -2.79 -1.19 15.96
C TYR A 587 -2.57 -2.69 16.19
N ARG A 588 -3.14 -3.26 17.27
CA ARG A 588 -3.12 -4.70 17.54
C ARG A 588 -3.82 -5.50 16.43
N THR A 589 -4.99 -5.03 16.00
CA THR A 589 -5.77 -5.65 14.92
C THR A 589 -4.99 -5.60 13.60
N LEU A 590 -4.35 -4.47 13.29
CA LEU A 590 -3.51 -4.29 12.10
C LEU A 590 -2.35 -5.28 12.08
N LEU A 591 -1.61 -5.42 13.19
CA LEU A 591 -0.53 -6.41 13.31
C LEU A 591 -1.05 -7.86 13.14
N ASN A 592 -2.25 -8.16 13.63
CA ASN A 592 -2.87 -9.48 13.46
C ASN A 592 -3.25 -9.74 11.99
N VAL A 593 -3.85 -8.76 11.30
CA VAL A 593 -4.20 -8.85 9.88
C VAL A 593 -2.96 -9.11 9.03
N TRP A 594 -1.85 -8.43 9.34
CA TRP A 594 -0.56 -8.65 8.68
C TRP A 594 0.19 -9.90 9.14
N ARG A 595 -0.37 -10.66 10.10
CA ARG A 595 0.23 -11.87 10.68
C ARG A 595 1.59 -11.61 11.33
N LEU A 596 1.80 -10.40 11.84
CA LEU A 596 3.00 -9.98 12.58
C LEU A 596 2.89 -10.36 14.07
N TRP A 597 2.66 -11.66 14.34
CA TRP A 597 2.39 -12.18 15.68
C TRP A 597 3.55 -11.94 16.67
N LYS A 598 4.80 -11.98 16.17
CA LYS A 598 5.98 -11.72 16.99
C LYS A 598 6.02 -10.26 17.46
N GLN A 599 5.85 -9.33 16.53
CA GLN A 599 5.84 -7.89 16.81
C GLN A 599 4.67 -7.54 17.71
N ARG A 600 3.49 -8.12 17.46
CA ARG A 600 2.30 -8.03 18.30
C ARG A 600 2.59 -8.46 19.74
N ALA A 601 3.27 -9.59 19.94
CA ALA A 601 3.64 -10.08 21.26
C ALA A 601 4.67 -9.17 21.95
N GLN A 602 5.68 -8.69 21.22
CA GLN A 602 6.66 -7.72 21.75
C GLN A 602 5.98 -6.44 22.23
N PHE A 603 5.02 -5.91 21.45
CA PHE A 603 4.22 -4.75 21.81
C PHE A 603 3.39 -4.99 23.10
N ASP A 604 2.76 -6.16 23.25
CA ASP A 604 2.05 -6.49 24.50
C ASP A 604 2.96 -6.62 25.71
N ILE A 605 4.13 -7.23 25.54
CA ILE A 605 5.12 -7.35 26.61
C ILE A 605 5.55 -5.96 27.07
N ALA A 606 5.86 -5.06 26.13
CA ALA A 606 6.20 -3.68 26.43
C ALA A 606 5.08 -2.99 27.19
N MET A 607 3.83 -3.07 26.72
CA MET A 607 2.67 -2.48 27.39
C MET A 607 2.47 -3.03 28.82
N SER A 608 2.61 -4.35 29.01
CA SER A 608 2.50 -4.97 30.34
C SER A 608 3.57 -4.53 31.34
N ALA A 609 4.70 -3.98 30.86
CA ALA A 609 5.73 -3.39 31.72
C ALA A 609 5.27 -2.05 32.32
N TYR A 610 4.42 -1.30 31.61
CA TYR A 610 3.92 0.01 32.03
C TYR A 610 2.65 -0.07 32.88
N SER A 611 1.83 -1.12 32.71
CA SER A 611 0.70 -1.45 33.61
C SER A 611 0.86 -2.83 34.26
N PRO A 612 1.66 -2.95 35.34
CA PRO A 612 1.92 -4.24 36.00
C PRO A 612 0.67 -4.91 36.60
N SER A 613 -0.39 -4.13 36.87
CA SER A 613 -1.68 -4.60 37.39
C SER A 613 -2.46 -5.46 36.39
N GLU A 614 -2.15 -5.35 35.11
CA GLU A 614 -2.83 -6.06 34.01
C GLU A 614 -1.99 -7.20 33.43
N LYS A 615 -0.98 -7.70 34.16
CA LYS A 615 -0.26 -8.88 33.69
C LYS A 615 -1.24 -10.05 33.54
N PRO A 616 -1.47 -10.55 32.31
CA PRO A 616 -2.38 -11.66 32.12
C PRO A 616 -1.84 -12.85 32.91
N ALA A 617 -2.71 -13.50 33.69
CA ALA A 617 -2.36 -14.74 34.36
C ALA A 617 -1.86 -15.75 33.31
N GLN A 618 -0.94 -16.63 33.70
CA GLN A 618 -0.48 -17.68 32.78
C GLN A 618 -1.68 -18.46 32.24
N GLN A 619 -1.92 -18.37 30.92
CA GLN A 619 -3.06 -19.03 30.27
C GLN A 619 -2.72 -20.41 29.72
N VAL A 620 -1.43 -20.70 29.53
CA VAL A 620 -0.94 -21.96 28.96
C VAL A 620 -0.22 -22.77 30.03
N PHE A 621 -0.72 -23.98 30.26
CA PHE A 621 -0.14 -24.94 31.20
C PHE A 621 0.31 -26.20 30.47
N VAL A 622 1.47 -26.73 30.86
CA VAL A 622 1.93 -28.04 30.38
C VAL A 622 1.30 -29.09 31.28
N SER A 623 0.52 -30.02 30.72
CA SER A 623 -0.07 -31.13 31.45
C SER A 623 0.62 -32.46 31.14
N CYS A 624 0.58 -33.39 32.09
CA CYS A 624 1.09 -34.74 31.88
C CYS A 624 0.08 -35.57 31.09
N ASN A 625 0.50 -36.13 29.95
CA ASN A 625 -0.35 -37.01 29.12
C ASN A 625 -0.90 -38.25 29.87
N PHE A 626 -0.29 -38.64 30.98
CA PHE A 626 -0.72 -39.83 31.73
C PHE A 626 -1.73 -39.53 32.84
N CYS A 627 -1.59 -38.41 33.55
CA CYS A 627 -2.46 -38.10 34.70
C CYS A 627 -3.26 -36.80 34.54
N GLY A 628 -3.10 -36.09 33.43
CA GLY A 628 -3.80 -34.84 33.11
C GLY A 628 -3.40 -33.63 33.97
N LYS A 629 -2.63 -33.82 35.05
CA LYS A 629 -2.25 -32.73 35.96
C LYS A 629 -1.12 -31.87 35.39
N SER A 630 -1.13 -30.58 35.75
CA SER A 630 -0.12 -29.61 35.35
C SER A 630 1.26 -29.99 35.87
N VAL A 631 2.24 -30.04 34.96
CA VAL A 631 3.67 -30.19 35.26
C VAL A 631 4.30 -28.84 35.59
N SER A 632 3.76 -27.73 35.06
CA SER A 632 4.31 -26.37 35.21
C SER A 632 3.92 -25.67 36.52
N ALA A 633 2.72 -25.91 37.06
CA ALA A 633 2.22 -25.20 38.25
C ALA A 633 3.05 -25.46 39.53
N GLN A 634 3.69 -26.62 39.65
CA GLN A 634 4.60 -26.93 40.77
C GLN A 634 6.00 -26.32 40.62
N MET A 635 6.44 -25.97 39.40
CA MET A 635 7.77 -25.37 39.18
C MET A 635 7.87 -23.96 39.78
N ASN A 636 6.78 -23.19 39.77
CA ASN A 636 6.74 -21.87 40.42
C ASN A 636 6.57 -21.96 41.95
N GLY A 637 5.92 -23.01 42.46
CA GLY A 637 5.74 -23.26 43.91
C GLY A 637 7.03 -23.71 44.62
N MET A 638 7.92 -24.42 43.92
CA MET A 638 9.20 -24.88 44.48
C MET A 638 10.18 -23.74 44.83
N ASN A 639 10.04 -22.56 44.22
CA ASN A 639 10.90 -21.40 44.51
C ASN A 639 10.49 -20.63 45.78
N ARG A 640 9.28 -20.85 46.33
CA ARG A 640 8.80 -20.15 47.53
C ARG A 640 9.00 -20.94 48.84
N ASN A 641 9.09 -22.27 48.79
CA ASN A 641 9.21 -23.11 49.99
C ASN A 641 10.62 -23.69 50.19
N ARG A 642 11.61 -22.83 50.43
CA ARG A 642 13.00 -23.24 50.71
C ARG A 642 13.30 -23.55 52.19
N THR A 643 12.29 -23.64 53.05
CA THR A 643 12.50 -23.70 54.52
C THR A 643 12.14 -25.03 55.20
N ALA A 644 11.65 -26.07 54.51
CA ALA A 644 11.11 -27.25 55.23
C ALA A 644 11.78 -28.62 54.96
N LEU A 645 12.82 -28.75 54.12
CA LEU A 645 13.44 -30.07 53.89
C LEU A 645 14.96 -30.07 53.71
N ALA A 646 15.67 -29.21 54.46
CA ALA A 646 17.13 -29.21 54.51
C ALA A 646 17.65 -30.11 55.65
N ARG A 647 17.41 -31.43 55.55
CA ARG A 647 18.14 -32.45 56.35
C ARG A 647 18.31 -33.73 55.55
N LEU A 648 19.10 -33.69 54.48
CA LEU A 648 19.91 -34.81 53.98
C LEU A 648 20.88 -34.26 52.90
N GLY A 649 22.10 -34.79 52.90
CA GLY A 649 23.32 -34.15 52.40
C GLY A 649 23.37 -33.73 50.92
N GLY A 650 24.18 -32.70 50.70
CA GLY A 650 24.92 -32.30 49.49
C GLY A 650 24.57 -32.87 48.12
N THR A 651 24.07 -32.01 47.23
CA THR A 651 24.73 -31.55 46.00
C THR A 651 23.77 -30.61 45.27
N SER A 652 24.26 -29.46 44.81
CA SER A 652 23.49 -28.50 44.01
C SER A 652 23.34 -28.97 42.55
N GLN A 653 22.94 -30.22 42.34
CA GLN A 653 22.46 -30.70 41.03
C GLN A 653 21.05 -30.13 40.86
N LYS A 654 20.89 -29.14 39.97
CA LYS A 654 19.58 -28.72 39.47
C LYS A 654 18.78 -29.98 39.16
N LEU A 655 17.68 -30.21 39.89
CA LEU A 655 16.84 -31.41 39.79
C LEU A 655 16.54 -31.72 38.31
N LYS A 656 17.17 -32.76 37.77
CA LYS A 656 16.91 -33.28 36.43
C LYS A 656 15.48 -33.82 36.43
N MET A 657 14.55 -33.07 35.86
CA MET A 657 13.14 -33.48 35.79
C MET A 657 12.99 -34.56 34.70
N SER A 658 13.17 -35.83 35.05
CA SER A 658 12.99 -36.96 34.13
C SER A 658 11.57 -37.54 34.14
N SER A 659 10.75 -37.17 35.12
CA SER A 659 9.43 -37.74 35.37
C SER A 659 8.41 -36.73 35.88
N CYS A 660 7.12 -36.99 35.65
CA CYS A 660 6.02 -36.20 36.18
C CYS A 660 6.04 -36.19 37.74
N PRO A 661 5.93 -35.03 38.39
CA PRO A 661 5.98 -34.94 39.86
C PRO A 661 4.81 -35.64 40.55
N GLN A 662 3.65 -35.75 39.91
CA GLN A 662 2.49 -36.44 40.50
C GLN A 662 2.52 -37.96 40.28
N CYS A 663 2.61 -38.40 39.02
CA CYS A 663 2.43 -39.82 38.66
C CYS A 663 3.75 -40.57 38.46
N ARG A 664 4.90 -39.88 38.56
CA ARG A 664 6.25 -40.41 38.38
C ARG A 664 6.53 -41.08 37.02
N LYS A 665 5.60 -41.02 36.07
CA LYS A 665 5.83 -41.49 34.69
C LYS A 665 6.81 -40.58 33.94
N PRO A 666 7.62 -41.13 33.02
CA PRO A 666 8.66 -40.38 32.34
C PRO A 666 8.11 -39.24 31.49
N LEU A 667 8.84 -38.12 31.43
CA LEU A 667 8.51 -37.01 30.54
C LEU A 667 8.92 -37.31 29.08
N PRO A 668 8.39 -36.58 28.09
CA PRO A 668 8.82 -36.70 26.69
C PRO A 668 10.34 -36.48 26.55
N ARG A 669 10.95 -37.19 25.61
CA ARG A 669 12.37 -37.08 25.25
C ARG A 669 12.52 -36.37 23.92
N CYS A 670 13.61 -35.64 23.75
CA CYS A 670 13.97 -35.08 22.45
C CYS A 670 14.23 -36.22 21.44
N ALA A 671 13.64 -36.14 20.26
CA ALA A 671 13.81 -37.14 19.21
C ALA A 671 15.27 -37.31 18.74
N ILE A 672 16.10 -36.27 18.89
CA ILE A 672 17.49 -36.26 18.46
C ILE A 672 18.44 -36.68 19.60
N CYS A 673 18.47 -35.93 20.70
CA CYS A 673 19.43 -36.20 21.79
C CYS A 673 18.92 -37.17 22.86
N LEU A 674 17.65 -37.57 22.79
CA LEU A 674 17.00 -38.50 23.73
C LEU A 674 16.96 -38.02 25.20
N VAL A 675 17.27 -36.75 25.45
CA VAL A 675 17.21 -36.15 26.78
C VAL A 675 15.78 -35.72 27.12
N TYR A 676 15.39 -35.90 28.39
CA TYR A 676 14.07 -35.55 28.90
C TYR A 676 13.77 -34.04 28.87
N MET A 677 12.51 -33.72 28.59
CA MET A 677 11.95 -32.37 28.67
C MET A 677 12.26 -31.73 30.04
N GLY A 678 12.77 -30.50 30.03
CA GLY A 678 13.20 -29.78 31.23
C GLY A 678 14.70 -29.91 31.55
N THR A 679 15.45 -30.74 30.81
CA THR A 679 16.91 -30.76 30.85
C THR A 679 17.48 -30.01 29.64
N PRO A 680 18.42 -29.04 29.83
CA PRO A 680 19.06 -28.35 28.71
C PRO A 680 19.80 -29.31 27.77
N SER A 681 19.86 -28.99 26.48
CA SER A 681 20.73 -29.68 25.54
C SER A 681 22.19 -29.41 25.93
N GLY A 682 23.01 -30.44 26.04
CA GLY A 682 24.42 -30.34 26.46
C GLY A 682 25.32 -29.47 25.55
N GLN A 683 24.79 -28.94 24.45
CA GLN A 683 25.48 -28.02 23.55
C GLN A 683 25.58 -26.57 24.09
N TYR A 684 24.82 -26.20 25.12
CA TYR A 684 24.83 -24.87 25.74
C TYR A 684 25.13 -24.96 27.24
N LEU A 685 26.34 -25.38 27.60
CA LEU A 685 26.88 -25.06 28.93
C LEU A 685 27.35 -23.59 28.88
N PRO A 686 26.85 -22.69 29.75
CA PRO A 686 27.38 -21.34 29.80
C PRO A 686 28.85 -21.44 30.23
N MET A 687 29.75 -21.03 29.34
CA MET A 687 31.14 -20.78 29.70
C MET A 687 31.11 -19.77 30.85
N ASN A 688 31.75 -20.14 31.97
CA ASN A 688 31.72 -19.42 33.22
C ASN A 688 32.49 -18.09 33.05
N ASN A 689 31.82 -17.03 32.57
CA ASN A 689 32.44 -15.71 32.46
C ASN A 689 32.31 -15.00 33.81
N SER A 690 33.28 -15.23 34.69
CA SER A 690 33.48 -14.51 35.93
C SER A 690 33.95 -13.08 35.62
N ASN A 691 33.02 -12.19 35.26
CA ASN A 691 33.15 -10.74 35.44
C ASN A 691 31.86 -10.03 35.03
N GLY A 692 31.18 -9.37 35.98
CA GLY A 692 30.02 -8.53 35.68
C GLY A 692 29.25 -8.11 36.93
N ARG A 693 29.42 -6.84 37.31
CA ARG A 693 28.76 -6.18 38.44
C ARG A 693 27.23 -6.22 38.31
N SER A 694 26.60 -6.44 39.47
CA SER A 694 25.21 -6.14 39.86
C SER A 694 24.33 -5.45 38.82
N GLY A 695 23.42 -6.21 38.20
CA GLY A 695 22.23 -5.76 37.48
C GLY A 695 21.03 -6.61 37.90
N SER A 696 19.85 -6.00 37.93
CA SER A 696 18.58 -6.42 38.57
C SER A 696 18.16 -7.91 38.44
N PRO A 697 17.31 -8.43 39.35
CA PRO A 697 16.87 -9.82 39.34
C PRO A 697 15.75 -10.03 38.30
N THR A 698 16.05 -9.86 37.01
CA THR A 698 15.22 -10.42 35.95
C THR A 698 15.55 -11.91 35.85
N ALA A 699 14.55 -12.76 36.12
CA ALA A 699 14.69 -14.20 36.00
C ALA A 699 15.15 -14.53 34.57
N LYS A 700 16.44 -14.85 34.38
CA LYS A 700 17.00 -15.21 33.08
C LYS A 700 16.20 -16.39 32.52
N LEU A 701 15.30 -16.11 31.59
CA LEU A 701 14.59 -17.13 30.82
C LEU A 701 15.64 -17.98 30.11
N ALA A 702 15.39 -19.29 30.00
CA ALA A 702 16.29 -20.18 29.27
C ALA A 702 16.38 -19.73 27.81
N GLU A 703 17.56 -19.83 27.19
CA GLU A 703 17.76 -19.47 25.78
C GLU A 703 16.86 -20.32 24.87
N PHE A 704 16.27 -19.74 23.82
CA PHE A 704 15.29 -20.42 22.95
C PHE A 704 15.78 -21.77 22.43
N GLY A 705 17.07 -21.92 22.12
CA GLY A 705 17.65 -23.18 21.65
C GLY A 705 17.47 -24.36 22.63
N THR A 706 17.34 -24.07 23.92
CA THR A 706 17.12 -25.07 24.99
C THR A 706 15.64 -25.38 25.24
N TRP A 707 14.72 -24.66 24.60
CA TRP A 707 13.29 -24.88 24.75
C TRP A 707 12.88 -26.17 24.07
N PHE A 708 11.83 -26.80 24.58
CA PHE A 708 11.27 -28.01 23.98
C PHE A 708 10.15 -27.63 23.02
N THR A 709 10.25 -28.02 21.75
CA THR A 709 9.25 -27.78 20.70
C THR A 709 8.69 -29.12 20.20
N TRP A 710 7.44 -29.14 19.76
CA TRP A 710 6.80 -30.35 19.23
C TRP A 710 5.79 -30.03 18.13
N CYS A 711 5.59 -30.97 17.22
CA CYS A 711 4.56 -30.88 16.19
C CYS A 711 3.19 -31.20 16.81
N GLN A 712 2.17 -30.39 16.51
CA GLN A 712 0.82 -30.64 17.03
C GLN A 712 0.14 -31.86 16.39
N SER A 713 0.54 -32.25 15.18
CA SER A 713 -0.02 -33.39 14.46
C SER A 713 0.55 -34.73 14.95
N CYS A 714 1.88 -34.90 14.93
CA CYS A 714 2.51 -36.16 15.34
C CYS A 714 2.90 -36.21 16.82
N ARG A 715 2.84 -35.09 17.55
CA ARG A 715 3.25 -34.94 18.96
C ARG A 715 4.71 -35.29 19.27
N HIS A 716 5.53 -35.51 18.24
CA HIS A 716 6.97 -35.66 18.35
C HIS A 716 7.66 -34.31 18.39
N GLY A 717 8.82 -34.27 19.02
CA GLY A 717 9.51 -33.02 19.27
C GLY A 717 10.86 -33.19 19.94
N GLY A 718 11.46 -32.08 20.32
CA GLY A 718 12.77 -32.03 20.94
C GLY A 718 13.22 -30.62 21.28
N HIS A 719 14.50 -30.46 21.60
CA HIS A 719 15.04 -29.12 21.79
C HIS A 719 14.96 -28.32 20.50
N ALA A 720 14.57 -27.06 20.59
CA ALA A 720 14.36 -26.18 19.43
C ALA A 720 15.58 -26.17 18.52
N ALA A 721 16.80 -26.06 19.07
CA ALA A 721 18.04 -26.10 18.30
C ALA A 721 18.21 -27.41 17.50
N HIS A 722 17.94 -28.57 18.12
CA HIS A 722 18.04 -29.86 17.45
C HIS A 722 16.99 -30.01 16.35
N MET A 723 15.75 -29.59 16.61
CA MET A 723 14.67 -29.66 15.62
C MET A 723 14.94 -28.72 14.44
N THR A 724 15.37 -27.48 14.70
CA THR A 724 15.74 -26.52 13.66
C THR A 724 16.92 -27.03 12.84
N HIS A 725 17.93 -27.64 13.45
CA HIS A 725 19.06 -28.23 12.74
C HIS A 725 18.62 -29.40 11.84
N TRP A 726 17.82 -30.33 12.37
CA TRP A 726 17.30 -31.46 11.60
C TRP A 726 16.53 -31.03 10.34
N PHE A 727 15.61 -30.06 10.49
CA PHE A 727 14.78 -29.58 9.37
C PHE A 727 15.51 -28.68 8.38
N ARG A 728 16.79 -28.32 8.60
CA ARG A 728 17.61 -27.70 7.54
C ARG A 728 17.91 -28.68 6.41
N GLU A 729 18.01 -29.97 6.73
CA GLU A 729 18.43 -31.01 5.80
C GLU A 729 17.30 -32.00 5.47
N HIS A 730 16.28 -32.10 6.33
CA HIS A 730 15.22 -33.11 6.23
C HIS A 730 13.81 -32.47 6.22
N LEU A 731 12.88 -33.06 5.47
CA LEU A 731 11.47 -32.60 5.41
C LEU A 731 10.53 -33.41 6.32
N GLU A 732 10.99 -34.56 6.80
CA GLU A 732 10.20 -35.51 7.59
C GLU A 732 10.62 -35.51 9.07
N CYS A 733 9.72 -36.00 9.92
CA CYS A 733 9.92 -36.08 11.36
C CYS A 733 11.16 -36.94 11.71
N PRO A 734 12.01 -36.53 12.67
CA PRO A 734 13.18 -37.30 13.10
C PRO A 734 12.86 -38.62 13.79
N VAL A 735 11.60 -38.87 14.15
CA VAL A 735 11.19 -40.13 14.78
C VAL A 735 11.01 -41.20 13.71
N THR A 736 11.72 -42.31 13.90
CA THR A 736 11.64 -43.48 13.02
C THR A 736 10.20 -43.97 12.88
N ALA A 737 9.80 -44.31 11.65
CA ALA A 737 8.43 -44.67 11.25
C ALA A 737 7.37 -43.55 11.32
N CYS A 738 7.75 -42.28 11.54
CA CYS A 738 6.83 -41.15 11.43
C CYS A 738 7.02 -40.41 10.09
N THR A 739 6.01 -40.43 9.21
CA THR A 739 6.02 -39.77 7.89
C THR A 739 5.50 -38.33 7.92
N CYS A 740 5.41 -37.72 9.11
CA CYS A 740 4.84 -36.37 9.25
C CYS A 740 5.81 -35.31 8.71
N ARG A 741 5.32 -34.45 7.79
CA ARG A 741 6.05 -33.28 7.28
C ARG A 741 5.90 -32.08 8.22
N CYS A 742 6.49 -32.18 9.40
CA CYS A 742 6.28 -31.23 10.49
C CYS A 742 6.60 -29.77 10.10
N ILE A 743 7.62 -29.54 9.26
CA ILE A 743 8.06 -28.20 8.85
C ILE A 743 7.07 -27.51 7.90
N SER A 744 6.38 -28.28 7.05
CA SER A 744 5.38 -27.74 6.11
C SER A 744 4.10 -27.29 6.81
N LEU A 745 3.89 -27.74 8.05
CA LEU A 745 2.76 -27.36 8.90
C LEU A 745 3.07 -26.13 9.76
N ASP A 746 4.33 -25.66 9.78
CA ASP A 746 4.71 -24.47 10.53
C ASP A 746 4.33 -23.20 9.75
N ALA A 747 3.43 -22.40 10.32
CA ALA A 747 2.91 -21.17 9.71
C ALA A 747 4.00 -20.11 9.45
N ALA A 748 5.17 -20.23 10.09
CA ALA A 748 6.31 -19.34 9.88
C ALA A 748 7.11 -19.66 8.60
N CYS A 749 6.89 -20.82 7.98
CA CYS A 749 7.59 -21.18 6.76
C CYS A 749 7.01 -20.39 5.59
N LYS A 750 7.68 -19.31 5.18
CA LYS A 750 7.45 -18.65 3.89
C LYS A 750 7.75 -19.67 2.79
N ILE A 751 6.72 -20.38 2.32
CA ILE A 751 6.80 -21.44 1.30
C ILE A 751 7.48 -20.96 -0.01
N GLY A 752 7.62 -19.65 -0.23
CA GLY A 752 8.24 -19.07 -1.43
C GLY A 752 9.71 -19.45 -1.68
N SER A 753 10.58 -19.51 -0.67
CA SER A 753 12.01 -19.72 -0.92
C SER A 753 12.43 -21.19 -1.12
N PHE A 754 11.57 -22.14 -0.75
CA PHE A 754 11.88 -23.58 -0.83
C PHE A 754 11.24 -24.25 -2.06
N LEU A 755 10.08 -23.76 -2.53
CA LEU A 755 9.45 -24.23 -3.77
C LEU A 755 10.21 -23.81 -5.03
N GLU A 756 10.89 -22.65 -5.04
CA GLU A 756 11.81 -22.26 -6.12
C GLU A 756 12.94 -23.28 -6.33
N ARG A 757 13.32 -24.00 -5.29
CA ARG A 757 14.39 -25.01 -5.32
C ARG A 757 13.91 -26.39 -5.76
N LEU A 758 12.61 -26.68 -5.65
CA LEU A 758 11.98 -27.95 -6.06
C LEU A 758 11.34 -27.91 -7.45
N MET A 759 11.04 -26.72 -8.00
CA MET A 759 10.45 -26.59 -9.35
C MET A 759 11.47 -26.56 -10.50
N ARG A 760 12.75 -26.84 -10.25
CA ARG A 760 13.67 -27.28 -11.32
C ARG A 760 13.43 -28.76 -11.63
N VAL A 761 12.41 -29.05 -12.42
CA VAL A 761 12.26 -30.35 -13.06
C VAL A 761 13.33 -30.46 -14.16
N PRO A 762 14.15 -31.52 -14.19
CA PRO A 762 15.02 -31.78 -15.34
C PRO A 762 14.16 -32.30 -16.50
N GLU A 763 14.27 -31.68 -17.67
CA GLU A 763 13.65 -32.21 -18.89
C GLU A 763 14.12 -33.65 -19.15
N PRO A 764 13.22 -34.60 -19.49
CA PRO A 764 13.63 -35.92 -19.92
C PRO A 764 14.11 -35.87 -21.38
N ALA A 765 15.41 -36.08 -21.57
CA ALA A 765 16.00 -36.42 -22.86
C ALA A 765 15.61 -37.84 -23.27
N GLY A 766 15.10 -38.00 -24.51
CA GLY A 766 14.54 -39.26 -24.99
C GLY A 766 14.19 -39.31 -26.48
N TRP A 767 15.21 -39.25 -27.38
CA TRP A 767 15.39 -40.08 -28.60
C TRP A 767 14.18 -40.25 -29.56
N LEU A 768 14.20 -39.85 -30.85
CA LEU A 768 15.04 -40.37 -31.94
C LEU A 768 14.87 -39.57 -33.27
N CYS A 769 16.01 -39.37 -33.96
CA CYS A 769 16.27 -39.44 -35.42
C CYS A 769 15.44 -38.54 -36.39
N SER A 770 16.04 -37.69 -37.24
CA SER A 770 16.99 -38.10 -38.31
C SER A 770 17.61 -36.90 -39.07
N ARG A 771 18.97 -36.93 -39.21
CA ARG A 771 19.82 -36.48 -40.36
C ARG A 771 19.80 -34.98 -40.74
N ARG A 772 20.90 -34.25 -40.99
CA ARG A 772 22.33 -34.49 -41.36
C ARG A 772 23.10 -33.20 -40.95
N LEU A 773 24.17 -33.26 -40.18
CA LEU A 773 25.60 -33.31 -40.57
C LEU A 773 26.10 -32.18 -41.52
N ASN A 774 26.87 -31.24 -40.96
CA ASN A 774 28.27 -30.93 -41.31
C ASN A 774 28.82 -29.93 -40.25
N ALA A 775 29.78 -30.36 -39.39
CA ALA A 775 31.24 -30.19 -39.52
C ALA A 775 31.69 -28.73 -39.29
N GLY A 776 32.62 -28.38 -38.39
CA GLY A 776 33.50 -29.11 -37.48
C GLY A 776 34.01 -28.14 -36.39
N GLY A 777 34.47 -28.68 -35.27
CA GLY A 777 34.80 -27.92 -34.07
C GLY A 777 36.21 -27.34 -34.01
N LEU A 778 36.41 -26.50 -32.99
CA LEU A 778 37.63 -26.41 -32.19
C LEU A 778 37.25 -25.79 -30.83
N ALA A 779 37.55 -26.52 -29.76
CA ALA A 779 37.50 -26.07 -28.39
C ALA A 779 38.74 -25.23 -28.07
N ASP A 780 38.61 -24.18 -27.26
CA ASP A 780 39.15 -24.12 -25.90
C ASP A 780 39.23 -22.68 -25.34
N VAL A 781 39.13 -22.63 -24.01
CA VAL A 781 39.56 -21.58 -23.05
C VAL A 781 38.61 -20.41 -22.73
N ILE A 782 37.95 -20.60 -21.58
CA ILE A 782 37.54 -19.67 -20.52
C ILE A 782 38.20 -18.28 -20.56
N MET A 783 37.41 -17.20 -20.59
CA MET A 783 37.57 -16.07 -19.65
C MET A 783 36.29 -15.23 -19.55
N VAL A 784 35.99 -14.88 -18.31
CA VAL A 784 34.94 -14.00 -17.82
C VAL A 784 35.10 -12.61 -18.43
N HIS A 785 34.08 -12.09 -19.11
CA HIS A 785 33.82 -10.64 -19.10
C HIS A 785 32.35 -10.32 -19.44
N GLN A 786 31.78 -9.57 -18.52
CA GLN A 786 30.51 -8.85 -18.55
C GLN A 786 30.52 -7.85 -19.72
N LEU A 787 29.64 -8.04 -20.72
CA LEU A 787 29.38 -7.04 -21.76
C LEU A 787 27.91 -7.08 -22.22
N LYS A 788 27.41 -5.86 -22.44
CA LYS A 788 26.12 -5.47 -22.99
C LYS A 788 25.88 -6.03 -24.40
N CYS A 789 24.61 -6.34 -24.69
CA CYS A 789 23.93 -6.30 -26.00
C CYS A 789 22.47 -5.94 -25.63
N GLU A 790 21.83 -4.82 -25.98
CA GLU A 790 21.80 -4.00 -27.20
C GLU A 790 21.61 -4.79 -28.51
N SER A 791 20.50 -4.41 -29.16
CA SER A 791 19.98 -4.65 -30.51
C SER A 791 19.37 -6.02 -30.86
N ALA A 792 18.03 -6.04 -30.96
CA ALA A 792 17.31 -6.42 -32.19
C ALA A 792 15.79 -6.15 -32.08
N GLU A 793 15.33 -4.91 -31.86
CA GLU A 793 13.94 -4.48 -32.14
C GLU A 793 13.84 -3.00 -32.58
N ASP A 794 14.93 -2.40 -33.06
CA ASP A 794 14.94 -1.04 -33.63
C ASP A 794 15.10 -1.10 -35.16
N GLU A 795 14.01 -1.42 -35.86
CA GLU A 795 13.83 -1.01 -37.26
C GLU A 795 12.35 -1.08 -37.66
N CYS A 796 11.48 -0.37 -36.92
CA CYS A 796 10.18 0.06 -37.45
C CYS A 796 9.54 1.25 -36.68
N PHE A 797 10.34 2.05 -35.96
CA PHE A 797 9.87 3.24 -35.23
C PHE A 797 10.22 4.54 -35.96
N HIS A 798 9.80 4.67 -37.22
CA HIS A 798 9.73 5.98 -37.88
C HIS A 798 8.54 6.03 -38.84
N SER A 799 7.33 5.86 -38.30
CA SER A 799 6.11 6.58 -38.67
C SER A 799 4.93 5.95 -37.91
N LEU A 800 4.00 6.78 -37.44
CA LEU A 800 2.77 6.46 -36.67
C LEU A 800 2.87 6.62 -35.14
N GLY A 801 2.62 7.87 -34.73
CA GLY A 801 1.97 8.33 -33.49
C GLY A 801 1.86 7.41 -32.27
N GLY A 802 2.72 7.68 -31.28
CA GLY A 802 2.53 7.25 -29.89
C GLY A 802 1.45 8.08 -29.19
N ILE A 803 0.30 7.46 -28.91
CA ILE A 803 -0.75 8.02 -28.03
C ILE A 803 -1.32 6.94 -27.07
N SER A 804 -1.14 5.64 -27.36
CA SER A 804 -1.85 4.54 -26.67
C SER A 804 -1.27 4.08 -25.33
N SER A 805 0.03 4.28 -25.08
CA SER A 805 0.66 3.91 -23.79
C SER A 805 0.48 4.99 -22.73
N LEU A 806 0.67 6.27 -23.10
CA LEU A 806 0.57 7.39 -22.16
C LEU A 806 -0.82 7.54 -21.53
N GLN A 807 -1.90 7.26 -22.26
CA GLN A 807 -3.27 7.43 -21.74
C GLN A 807 -3.64 6.38 -20.68
N HIS A 808 -3.17 5.13 -20.80
CA HIS A 808 -3.36 4.12 -19.76
C HIS A 808 -2.61 4.49 -18.47
N TRP A 809 -1.41 5.05 -18.60
CA TRP A 809 -0.58 5.47 -17.47
C TRP A 809 -1.10 6.75 -16.81
N GLN A 810 -1.59 7.70 -17.61
CA GLN A 810 -2.19 8.94 -17.12
C GLN A 810 -3.50 8.68 -16.38
N MET A 811 -4.34 7.75 -16.86
CA MET A 811 -5.59 7.40 -16.19
C MET A 811 -5.36 6.67 -14.86
N LEU A 812 -4.35 5.79 -14.78
CA LEU A 812 -3.90 5.17 -13.53
C LEU A 812 -3.36 6.22 -12.54
N TYR A 813 -2.54 7.16 -13.02
CA TYR A 813 -2.02 8.26 -12.21
C TYR A 813 -3.16 9.16 -11.69
N ASP A 814 -4.11 9.54 -12.55
CA ASP A 814 -5.24 10.42 -12.19
C ASP A 814 -6.25 9.72 -11.26
N LEU A 815 -6.43 8.39 -11.38
CA LEU A 815 -7.24 7.59 -10.43
C LEU A 815 -6.55 7.45 -9.07
N LEU A 816 -5.23 7.19 -9.05
CA LEU A 816 -4.44 7.08 -7.82
C LEU A 816 -4.34 8.42 -7.07
N VAL A 817 -4.38 9.55 -7.77
CA VAL A 817 -4.36 10.89 -7.16
C VAL A 817 -5.75 11.32 -6.67
N ARG A 818 -6.84 10.87 -7.30
CA ARG A 818 -8.22 11.24 -6.94
C ARG A 818 -8.82 10.42 -5.78
N GLU A 819 -8.32 9.22 -5.49
CA GLU A 819 -8.79 8.38 -4.37
C GLU A 819 -8.10 8.67 -3.02
N LYS A 820 -7.47 9.83 -2.83
CA LYS A 820 -7.06 10.33 -1.50
C LYS A 820 -8.22 10.64 -0.53
N VAL A 821 -9.43 10.12 -0.80
CA VAL A 821 -10.66 10.47 -0.08
C VAL A 821 -11.32 9.17 0.41
N TYR A 822 -11.15 8.93 1.71
CA TYR A 822 -11.70 7.87 2.58
C TYR A 822 -11.11 6.46 2.45
N SER A 823 -10.05 6.18 3.23
CA SER A 823 -9.83 4.85 3.81
C SER A 823 -10.25 4.86 5.29
N VAL A 824 -11.54 4.60 5.54
CA VAL A 824 -12.02 4.13 6.84
C VAL A 824 -12.25 2.63 6.67
N ALA A 825 -11.41 1.82 7.32
CA ALA A 825 -11.65 0.40 7.57
C ALA A 825 -11.00 0.01 8.90
#